data_AF-A0A3D3LEL2-F1
#
_entry.id   AF-A0A3D3LEL2-F1
#
_cell.length_a   1.000
_cell.length_b   1.000
_cell.length_c   1.000
_cell.angle_alpha   90.00
_cell.angle_beta   90.00
_cell.angle_gamma   90.00
#
_symmetry.space_group_name_H-M   'P 1'
#
loop_
_entity.id
_entity.type
_entity.pdbx_description
1 polymer ?
#
loop_
_entity_poly.entity_id
_entity_poly.type
_entity_poly.pdbx_seq_one_letter_code
_entity_poly.pdbx_strand_id
1 'polypeptide(L)'
;MRRFVLSLAASSCLGFSQAAEYHVSPDGLDTHDGSSSHPWRTLTHAAAQLQPGDTLLVRGGSYAERLVLNGKNGTESQPVTIRNAEGHAPVVDGQTLTVPSGGIQGLVAFLNCSHLRFEGIEVANFVTSAAARIPAGIHIEGAGSGLQIRGCKVRHIWQSSTNGSANGFGIAVYGTSSAPLDGLVIEGCEVHDLRTGQSESVVLNGNVTNFAVINNTVHDCNNIGIDFIGYEGSAPEGFDRARNGLCAGNTVYNIDSAYNPGYGGGFTSGGGDRSAAGIYVDGGRDIIIERNHCHHCNFGAELASEDASGFTEGIILRNNLFHHNMNAGLIMGGYDRLRGRTRNCKILNNTFYRNDTDENWSGQVAIQFYFEDNIFQNNIVWASPVTKQMIVHYVTGGTAAQRAFPAGNVFDNNLYFVEGAESEAEFGLNPTGSGTSQGNQSYYGLAAWRTAVGGDAASAFHDPGFVTPAPSASPVAADFKITGASFARDKGDPGFVPVDGEKDFFGASRVAGGRVDAGMHEFMTPWQSWRDSHFQKPDGGPGADALSDPDFDLVANLIEFSQGMHPLQPDAHLAPFAMSQGGHLRFQYRKAAPGLTYQVRVSTDLPGTSPWPLASGPEMNDGAGAYWRDFPLDGDRLFVKLEVFLP
;
A
#
# COMPACT_ATOMS: atom_id res chain seq x y z
N MET A 1 31.18 -70.70 11.30
CA MET A 1 30.19 -70.39 10.25
C MET A 1 29.21 -69.34 10.80
N ARG A 2 29.40 -68.06 10.47
CA ARG A 2 28.44 -67.00 10.83
C ARG A 2 27.47 -66.84 9.67
N ARG A 3 26.19 -67.14 9.91
CA ARG A 3 25.09 -66.92 8.96
C ARG A 3 24.71 -65.43 9.00
N PHE A 4 24.83 -64.75 7.87
CA PHE A 4 24.23 -63.44 7.66
C PHE A 4 22.81 -63.65 7.16
N VAL A 5 21.83 -63.10 7.89
CA VAL A 5 20.43 -63.02 7.47
C VAL A 5 20.26 -61.68 6.77
N LEU A 6 19.92 -61.71 5.48
CA LEU A 6 19.57 -60.52 4.71
C LEU A 6 18.12 -60.15 5.05
N SER A 7 17.92 -59.07 5.78
CA SER A 7 16.61 -58.44 6.01
C SER A 7 16.29 -57.56 4.81
N LEU A 8 15.24 -57.91 4.05
CA LEU A 8 14.72 -57.10 2.96
C LEU A 8 13.79 -56.04 3.58
N ALA A 9 14.28 -54.80 3.73
CA ALA A 9 13.42 -53.67 4.07
C ALA A 9 12.62 -53.29 2.80
N ALA A 10 11.30 -53.46 2.84
CA ALA A 10 10.41 -52.92 1.83
C ALA A 10 10.50 -51.39 1.90
N SER A 11 11.18 -50.78 0.92
CA SER A 11 11.09 -49.34 0.68
C SER A 11 9.66 -49.07 0.22
N SER A 12 8.84 -48.55 1.12
CA SER A 12 7.61 -47.87 0.74
C SER A 12 8.02 -46.65 -0.07
N CYS A 13 7.97 -46.77 -1.39
CA CYS A 13 8.00 -45.61 -2.27
C CYS A 13 6.84 -44.71 -1.83
N LEU A 14 7.17 -43.65 -1.10
CA LEU A 14 6.29 -42.51 -0.93
C LEU A 14 6.03 -41.99 -2.35
N GLY A 15 4.90 -42.39 -2.91
CA GLY A 15 4.41 -41.81 -4.15
C GLY A 15 4.16 -40.34 -3.85
N PHE A 16 5.05 -39.47 -4.32
CA PHE A 16 4.70 -38.07 -4.48
C PHE A 16 3.53 -38.05 -5.46
N SER A 17 2.33 -37.85 -4.95
CA SER A 17 1.18 -37.52 -5.80
C SER A 17 1.55 -36.23 -6.50
N GLN A 18 1.77 -36.31 -7.82
CA GLN A 18 1.99 -35.14 -8.64
C GLN A 18 0.73 -34.26 -8.55
N ALA A 19 0.92 -32.95 -8.30
CA ALA A 19 -0.16 -31.97 -8.35
C ALA A 19 -0.92 -32.10 -9.67
N ALA A 20 -2.23 -32.34 -9.62
CA ALA A 20 -3.05 -32.48 -10.81
C ALA A 20 -3.65 -31.13 -11.22
N GLU A 21 -3.76 -30.91 -12.53
CA GLU A 21 -4.48 -29.78 -13.09
C GLU A 21 -5.82 -30.24 -13.66
N TYR A 22 -6.89 -29.58 -13.26
CA TYR A 22 -8.25 -29.82 -13.73
C TYR A 22 -8.84 -28.55 -14.35
N HIS A 23 -9.88 -28.72 -15.17
CA HIS A 23 -10.56 -27.65 -15.87
C HIS A 23 -12.06 -27.66 -15.57
N VAL A 24 -12.63 -26.46 -15.46
CA VAL A 24 -14.07 -26.23 -15.41
C VAL A 24 -14.47 -25.21 -16.48
N SER A 25 -15.65 -25.38 -17.06
CA SER A 25 -16.18 -24.53 -18.14
C SER A 25 -17.70 -24.57 -18.14
N PRO A 26 -18.41 -23.48 -18.44
CA PRO A 26 -19.88 -23.52 -18.50
C PRO A 26 -20.44 -24.49 -19.54
N ASP A 27 -19.66 -24.78 -20.60
CA ASP A 27 -19.99 -25.73 -21.66
C ASP A 27 -19.57 -27.19 -21.34
N GLY A 28 -18.98 -27.42 -20.16
CA GLY A 28 -18.54 -28.74 -19.70
C GLY A 28 -19.69 -29.64 -19.21
N LEU A 29 -19.34 -30.79 -18.64
CA LEU A 29 -20.27 -31.71 -17.96
C LEU A 29 -19.63 -32.25 -16.68
N ASP A 30 -20.40 -32.28 -15.58
CA ASP A 30 -19.91 -32.80 -14.28
C ASP A 30 -19.69 -34.33 -14.28
N THR A 31 -20.03 -35.01 -15.38
CA THR A 31 -19.69 -36.43 -15.62
C THR A 31 -18.35 -36.61 -16.34
N HIS A 32 -17.69 -35.53 -16.76
CA HIS A 32 -16.36 -35.59 -17.35
C HIS A 32 -15.27 -35.85 -16.29
N ASP A 33 -14.03 -36.07 -16.74
CA ASP A 33 -12.87 -36.34 -15.88
C ASP A 33 -12.13 -35.08 -15.41
N GLY A 34 -12.59 -33.89 -15.82
CA GLY A 34 -11.96 -32.62 -15.47
C GLY A 34 -10.70 -32.32 -16.28
N SER A 35 -10.38 -33.12 -17.30
CA SER A 35 -9.27 -32.83 -18.22
C SER A 35 -9.54 -31.58 -19.08
N SER A 36 -8.51 -31.07 -19.75
CA SER A 36 -8.67 -29.93 -20.66
C SER A 36 -9.61 -30.23 -21.84
N SER A 37 -9.67 -31.47 -22.33
CA SER A 37 -10.58 -31.87 -23.40
C SER A 37 -11.99 -32.17 -22.91
N HIS A 38 -12.13 -32.59 -21.65
CA HIS A 38 -13.41 -32.88 -21.01
C HIS A 38 -13.50 -32.15 -19.66
N PRO A 39 -13.72 -30.81 -19.67
CA PRO A 39 -13.82 -30.06 -18.43
C PRO A 39 -15.11 -30.37 -17.69
N TRP A 40 -15.08 -30.22 -16.37
CA TRP A 40 -16.30 -30.19 -15.55
C TRP A 40 -17.13 -28.96 -15.86
N ARG A 41 -18.40 -28.97 -15.44
CA ARG A 41 -19.31 -27.84 -15.70
C ARG A 41 -19.36 -26.84 -14.54
N THR A 42 -19.48 -27.35 -13.32
CA THR A 42 -19.76 -26.54 -12.13
C THR A 42 -18.54 -26.39 -11.23
N LEU A 43 -18.37 -25.21 -10.66
CA LEU A 43 -17.33 -24.89 -9.69
C LEU A 43 -17.50 -25.74 -8.43
N THR A 44 -18.73 -25.92 -7.96
CA THR A 44 -19.02 -26.74 -6.78
C THR A 44 -18.60 -28.19 -6.97
N HIS A 45 -18.89 -28.79 -8.13
CA HIS A 45 -18.46 -30.16 -8.42
C HIS A 45 -16.94 -30.24 -8.49
N ALA A 46 -16.31 -29.34 -9.24
CA ALA A 46 -14.87 -29.32 -9.43
C ALA A 46 -14.12 -29.17 -8.10
N ALA A 47 -14.52 -28.21 -7.27
CA ALA A 47 -13.87 -27.95 -5.99
C ALA A 47 -14.03 -29.11 -4.99
N ALA A 48 -15.10 -29.91 -5.09
CA ALA A 48 -15.24 -31.12 -4.28
C ALA A 48 -14.18 -32.18 -4.62
N GLN A 49 -13.71 -32.25 -5.87
CA GLN A 49 -12.74 -33.27 -6.32
C GLN A 49 -11.29 -32.97 -5.91
N LEU A 50 -10.92 -31.68 -5.82
CA LEU A 50 -9.53 -31.26 -5.61
C LEU A 50 -8.90 -31.85 -4.35
N GLN A 51 -7.63 -32.21 -4.40
CA GLN A 51 -6.81 -32.63 -3.27
C GLN A 51 -5.72 -31.59 -2.99
N PRO A 52 -5.07 -31.62 -1.81
CA PRO A 52 -3.92 -30.76 -1.54
C PRO A 52 -2.88 -30.80 -2.67
N GLY A 53 -2.52 -29.63 -3.20
CA GLY A 53 -1.60 -29.46 -4.32
C GLY A 53 -2.28 -29.32 -5.69
N ASP A 54 -3.55 -29.67 -5.82
CA ASP A 54 -4.26 -29.58 -7.11
C ASP A 54 -4.56 -28.13 -7.51
N THR A 55 -4.64 -27.92 -8.82
CA THR A 55 -5.04 -26.64 -9.43
C THR A 55 -6.28 -26.82 -10.29
N LEU A 56 -7.29 -25.99 -10.07
CA LEU A 56 -8.47 -25.84 -10.92
C LEU A 56 -8.33 -24.61 -11.81
N LEU A 57 -8.33 -24.83 -13.13
CA LEU A 57 -8.30 -23.81 -14.17
C LEU A 57 -9.71 -23.49 -14.65
N VAL A 58 -10.21 -22.31 -14.29
CA VAL A 58 -11.57 -21.85 -14.58
C VAL A 58 -11.60 -21.16 -15.94
N ARG A 59 -12.27 -21.77 -16.93
CA ARG A 59 -12.44 -21.19 -18.26
C ARG A 59 -13.44 -20.04 -18.23
N GLY A 60 -13.25 -19.10 -19.17
CA GLY A 60 -14.09 -17.91 -19.30
C GLY A 60 -15.57 -18.24 -19.51
N GLY A 61 -16.41 -17.36 -18.98
CA GLY A 61 -17.87 -17.51 -18.98
C GLY A 61 -18.47 -17.20 -17.60
N SER A 62 -19.80 -17.18 -17.53
CA SER A 62 -20.55 -16.90 -16.31
C SER A 62 -20.97 -18.21 -15.63
N TYR A 63 -20.68 -18.31 -14.33
CA TYR A 63 -21.03 -19.44 -13.47
C TYR A 63 -22.12 -18.98 -12.49
N ALA A 64 -23.38 -19.26 -12.84
CA ALA A 64 -24.55 -18.92 -12.04
C ALA A 64 -24.76 -19.90 -10.87
N GLU A 65 -23.78 -19.98 -9.98
CA GLU A 65 -23.80 -20.81 -8.77
C GLU A 65 -23.08 -20.12 -7.62
N ARG A 66 -23.27 -20.63 -6.39
CA ARG A 66 -22.42 -20.27 -5.25
C ARG A 66 -21.31 -21.29 -5.09
N LEU A 67 -20.09 -20.83 -4.82
CA LEU A 67 -18.97 -21.69 -4.45
C LEU A 67 -18.78 -21.64 -2.93
N VAL A 68 -19.18 -22.71 -2.23
CA VAL A 68 -19.02 -22.80 -0.76
C VAL A 68 -18.08 -23.94 -0.42
N LEU A 69 -16.91 -23.59 0.12
CA LEU A 69 -15.92 -24.53 0.62
C LEU A 69 -15.99 -24.54 2.14
N ASN A 70 -16.20 -25.71 2.73
CA ASN A 70 -16.27 -25.89 4.17
C ASN A 70 -15.32 -27.01 4.60
N GLY A 71 -14.31 -26.67 5.40
CA GLY A 71 -13.26 -27.62 5.81
C GLY A 71 -12.38 -28.11 4.66
N LYS A 72 -12.33 -27.38 3.53
CA LYS A 72 -11.43 -27.68 2.42
C LYS A 72 -10.05 -27.13 2.77
N ASN A 73 -9.05 -28.00 2.79
CA ASN A 73 -7.71 -27.63 3.21
C ASN A 73 -6.67 -28.12 2.21
N GLY A 74 -5.71 -27.26 1.88
CA GLY A 74 -4.41 -27.66 1.36
C GLY A 74 -3.40 -27.80 2.51
N THR A 75 -2.11 -27.77 2.16
CA THR A 75 -1.02 -27.55 3.11
C THR A 75 -0.15 -26.39 2.64
N GLU A 76 0.72 -25.87 3.50
CA GLU A 76 1.66 -24.81 3.12
C GLU A 76 2.49 -25.18 1.87
N SER A 77 2.95 -26.43 1.78
CA SER A 77 3.73 -26.93 0.64
C SER A 77 2.89 -27.43 -0.53
N GLN A 78 1.60 -27.72 -0.31
CA GLN A 78 0.66 -28.22 -1.31
C GLN A 78 -0.70 -27.52 -1.17
N PRO A 79 -0.76 -26.21 -1.48
CA PRO A 79 -2.02 -25.47 -1.45
C PRO A 79 -2.96 -25.96 -2.55
N VAL A 80 -4.27 -25.84 -2.31
CA VAL A 80 -5.25 -26.03 -3.39
C VAL A 80 -5.47 -24.70 -4.08
N THR A 81 -5.35 -24.67 -5.41
CA THR A 81 -5.46 -23.42 -6.19
C THR A 81 -6.70 -23.46 -7.07
N ILE A 82 -7.51 -22.41 -7.03
CA ILE A 82 -8.64 -22.17 -7.95
C ILE A 82 -8.33 -20.84 -8.64
N ARG A 83 -8.01 -20.90 -9.94
CA ARG A 83 -7.60 -19.71 -10.70
C ARG A 83 -8.21 -19.66 -12.07
N ASN A 84 -8.31 -18.46 -12.66
CA ASN A 84 -8.68 -18.34 -14.07
C ASN A 84 -7.68 -19.08 -14.96
N ALA A 85 -8.18 -19.69 -16.04
CA ALA A 85 -7.34 -20.18 -17.12
C ALA A 85 -6.65 -18.99 -17.82
N GLU A 86 -5.43 -19.19 -18.31
CA GLU A 86 -4.65 -18.12 -18.95
C GLU A 86 -5.42 -17.45 -20.11
N GLY A 87 -5.50 -16.12 -20.09
CA GLY A 87 -6.24 -15.35 -21.08
C GLY A 87 -7.78 -15.42 -20.95
N HIS A 88 -8.32 -16.11 -19.94
CA HIS A 88 -9.75 -16.17 -19.68
C HIS A 88 -10.16 -15.25 -18.52
N ALA A 89 -11.38 -14.71 -18.59
CA ALA A 89 -12.03 -13.91 -17.56
C ALA A 89 -13.34 -14.58 -17.09
N PRO A 90 -13.28 -15.55 -16.18
CA PRO A 90 -14.46 -16.19 -15.59
C PRO A 90 -15.15 -15.29 -14.56
N VAL A 91 -16.48 -15.39 -14.46
CA VAL A 91 -17.30 -14.67 -13.49
C VAL A 91 -18.12 -15.66 -12.68
N VAL A 92 -17.97 -15.64 -11.36
CA VAL A 92 -18.97 -16.23 -10.45
C VAL A 92 -20.11 -15.21 -10.33
N ASP A 93 -21.28 -15.55 -10.84
CA ASP A 93 -22.33 -14.58 -11.15
C ASP A 93 -23.59 -14.81 -10.32
N GLY A 94 -23.88 -13.86 -9.45
CA GLY A 94 -25.03 -13.85 -8.57
C GLY A 94 -26.33 -13.37 -9.21
N GLN A 95 -26.32 -12.92 -10.48
CA GLN A 95 -27.45 -12.18 -11.08
C GLN A 95 -28.79 -12.91 -10.99
N THR A 96 -28.79 -14.22 -11.20
CA THR A 96 -30.01 -15.06 -11.14
C THR A 96 -30.20 -15.74 -9.78
N LEU A 97 -29.30 -15.50 -8.83
CA LEU A 97 -29.30 -16.16 -7.53
C LEU A 97 -30.04 -15.31 -6.50
N THR A 98 -30.71 -16.01 -5.59
CA THR A 98 -31.30 -15.38 -4.41
C THR A 98 -30.33 -15.51 -3.25
N VAL A 99 -29.95 -14.39 -2.64
CA VAL A 99 -29.11 -14.35 -1.42
C VAL A 99 -29.78 -15.16 -0.32
N PRO A 100 -29.19 -16.23 0.24
CA PRO A 100 -29.88 -17.01 1.27
C PRO A 100 -30.08 -16.24 2.58
N SER A 101 -30.96 -16.75 3.44
CA SER A 101 -31.12 -16.26 4.81
C SER A 101 -30.12 -16.92 5.75
N GLY A 102 -29.86 -16.29 6.90
CA GLY A 102 -29.05 -16.86 7.98
C GLY A 102 -27.63 -16.30 8.00
N GLY A 103 -27.48 -15.05 8.43
CA GLY A 103 -26.18 -14.37 8.54
C GLY A 103 -25.60 -13.96 7.19
N ILE A 104 -24.28 -13.74 7.17
CA ILE A 104 -23.50 -13.36 5.99
C ILE A 104 -23.51 -14.52 4.99
N GLN A 105 -23.83 -14.24 3.74
CA GLN A 105 -23.83 -15.23 2.67
C GLN A 105 -22.88 -14.79 1.56
N GLY A 106 -21.74 -15.47 1.44
CA GLY A 106 -20.80 -15.27 0.32
C GLY A 106 -21.29 -15.92 -0.97
N LEU A 107 -21.13 -15.24 -2.11
CA LEU A 107 -21.23 -15.86 -3.43
C LEU A 107 -20.09 -16.87 -3.62
N VAL A 108 -18.90 -16.51 -3.15
CA VAL A 108 -17.78 -17.42 -2.86
C VAL A 108 -17.55 -17.44 -1.34
N ALA A 109 -17.46 -18.62 -0.73
CA ALA A 109 -17.28 -18.74 0.72
C ALA A 109 -16.23 -19.79 1.10
N PHE A 110 -15.39 -19.44 2.09
CA PHE A 110 -14.37 -20.29 2.68
C PHE A 110 -14.63 -20.39 4.19
N LEU A 111 -15.15 -21.53 4.63
CA LEU A 111 -15.53 -21.77 6.02
C LEU A 111 -14.55 -22.77 6.63
N ASN A 112 -13.83 -22.37 7.68
CA ASN A 112 -12.84 -23.23 8.35
C ASN A 112 -11.81 -23.85 7.37
N CYS A 113 -11.30 -23.04 6.45
CA CYS A 113 -10.42 -23.48 5.37
C CYS A 113 -8.99 -22.94 5.58
N SER A 114 -8.00 -23.68 5.09
CA SER A 114 -6.57 -23.35 5.17
C SER A 114 -5.87 -23.67 3.86
N HIS A 115 -4.84 -22.89 3.54
CA HIS A 115 -3.94 -23.09 2.40
C HIS A 115 -4.68 -23.26 1.06
N LEU A 116 -5.64 -22.38 0.82
CA LEU A 116 -6.35 -22.25 -0.45
C LEU A 116 -5.93 -20.95 -1.14
N ARG A 117 -5.83 -20.99 -2.47
CA ARG A 117 -5.59 -19.82 -3.31
C ARG A 117 -6.77 -19.63 -4.25
N PHE A 118 -7.34 -18.44 -4.24
CA PHE A 118 -8.42 -18.03 -5.15
C PHE A 118 -7.94 -16.83 -5.96
N GLU A 119 -7.74 -17.01 -7.26
CA GLU A 119 -6.93 -16.09 -8.06
C GLU A 119 -7.58 -15.70 -9.40
N GLY A 120 -7.56 -14.41 -9.73
CA GLY A 120 -7.89 -13.91 -11.08
C GLY A 120 -9.34 -14.10 -11.53
N ILE A 121 -10.26 -14.41 -10.60
CA ILE A 121 -11.68 -14.65 -10.87
C ILE A 121 -12.52 -13.46 -10.44
N GLU A 122 -13.50 -13.08 -11.26
CA GLU A 122 -14.48 -12.06 -10.93
C GLU A 122 -15.65 -12.65 -10.13
N VAL A 123 -16.13 -11.94 -9.12
CA VAL A 123 -17.27 -12.29 -8.27
C VAL A 123 -18.26 -11.12 -8.29
N ALA A 124 -19.44 -11.32 -8.89
CA ALA A 124 -20.30 -10.19 -9.25
C ALA A 124 -21.80 -10.41 -9.06
N ASN A 125 -22.53 -9.30 -9.08
CA ASN A 125 -23.99 -9.22 -9.24
C ASN A 125 -24.81 -9.93 -8.16
N PHE A 126 -24.33 -9.97 -6.91
CA PHE A 126 -25.06 -10.62 -5.82
C PHE A 126 -25.90 -9.60 -5.04
N VAL A 127 -27.19 -9.52 -5.38
CA VAL A 127 -28.07 -8.40 -5.00
C VAL A 127 -29.29 -8.88 -4.21
N THR A 128 -29.68 -8.10 -3.20
CA THR A 128 -30.95 -8.28 -2.47
C THR A 128 -31.53 -6.94 -2.06
N SER A 129 -32.86 -6.85 -1.92
CA SER A 129 -33.56 -5.72 -1.29
C SER A 129 -34.18 -6.07 0.07
N ALA A 130 -34.05 -7.34 0.49
CA ALA A 130 -34.53 -7.81 1.78
C ALA A 130 -33.45 -7.57 2.85
N ALA A 131 -33.73 -6.66 3.78
CA ALA A 131 -32.81 -6.23 4.84
C ALA A 131 -32.23 -7.39 5.69
N ALA A 132 -33.00 -8.45 5.90
CA ALA A 132 -32.60 -9.61 6.70
C ALA A 132 -31.64 -10.58 5.98
N ARG A 133 -31.31 -10.33 4.71
CA ARG A 133 -30.37 -11.14 3.91
C ARG A 133 -29.12 -10.30 3.67
N ILE A 134 -27.97 -10.89 3.92
CA ILE A 134 -26.69 -10.17 3.94
C ILE A 134 -25.81 -10.72 2.82
N PRO A 135 -25.75 -10.06 1.64
CA PRO A 135 -24.92 -10.51 0.54
C PRO A 135 -23.46 -10.19 0.81
N ALA A 136 -22.57 -11.14 0.55
CA ALA A 136 -21.13 -10.92 0.44
C ALA A 136 -20.63 -11.42 -0.92
N GLY A 137 -19.68 -10.73 -1.54
CA GLY A 137 -18.97 -11.26 -2.70
C GLY A 137 -18.15 -12.49 -2.30
N ILE A 138 -17.12 -12.25 -1.48
CA ILE A 138 -16.29 -13.29 -0.88
C ILE A 138 -16.50 -13.28 0.63
N HIS A 139 -16.75 -14.45 1.24
CA HIS A 139 -16.90 -14.60 2.68
C HIS A 139 -15.91 -15.62 3.23
N ILE A 140 -15.09 -15.25 4.21
CA ILE A 140 -14.16 -16.12 4.91
C ILE A 140 -14.58 -16.14 6.38
N GLU A 141 -14.86 -17.32 6.94
CA GLU A 141 -15.33 -17.42 8.33
C GLU A 141 -14.68 -18.60 9.06
N GLY A 142 -14.46 -18.43 10.37
CA GLY A 142 -14.05 -19.49 11.28
C GLY A 142 -12.58 -19.38 11.67
N ALA A 143 -11.85 -20.48 11.57
CA ALA A 143 -10.42 -20.56 11.82
C ALA A 143 -9.68 -21.20 10.63
N GLY A 144 -8.41 -20.89 10.46
CA GLY A 144 -7.60 -21.46 9.38
C GLY A 144 -6.33 -20.67 9.16
N SER A 145 -5.48 -21.12 8.24
CA SER A 145 -4.22 -20.46 7.96
C SER A 145 -3.87 -20.39 6.47
N GLY A 146 -3.12 -19.36 6.08
CA GLY A 146 -2.50 -19.26 4.76
C GLY A 146 -3.46 -19.21 3.58
N LEU A 147 -4.67 -18.65 3.77
CA LEU A 147 -5.61 -18.37 2.68
C LEU A 147 -5.11 -17.18 1.84
N GLN A 148 -5.33 -17.24 0.53
CA GLN A 148 -4.88 -16.18 -0.40
C GLN A 148 -6.00 -15.85 -1.40
N ILE A 149 -6.38 -14.58 -1.47
CA ILE A 149 -7.29 -14.01 -2.46
C ILE A 149 -6.47 -13.04 -3.32
N ARG A 150 -6.29 -13.33 -4.61
CA ARG A 150 -5.33 -12.61 -5.45
C ARG A 150 -5.88 -12.19 -6.80
N GLY A 151 -5.67 -10.94 -7.20
CA GLY A 151 -6.04 -10.49 -8.55
C GLY A 151 -7.54 -10.63 -8.85
N CYS A 152 -8.38 -10.75 -7.82
CA CYS A 152 -9.82 -10.94 -7.98
C CYS A 152 -10.52 -9.60 -8.17
N LYS A 153 -11.65 -9.63 -8.88
CA LYS A 153 -12.53 -8.47 -9.04
C LYS A 153 -13.85 -8.75 -8.32
N VAL A 154 -14.24 -7.91 -7.36
CA VAL A 154 -15.49 -8.05 -6.60
C VAL A 154 -16.35 -6.82 -6.86
N ARG A 155 -17.51 -7.00 -7.49
CA ARG A 155 -18.35 -5.84 -7.86
C ARG A 155 -19.84 -6.09 -7.79
N HIS A 156 -20.61 -5.00 -7.71
CA HIS A 156 -22.08 -5.06 -7.76
C HIS A 156 -22.67 -6.01 -6.71
N ILE A 157 -22.08 -6.05 -5.52
CA ILE A 157 -22.69 -6.70 -4.35
C ILE A 157 -23.54 -5.65 -3.66
N TRP A 158 -24.86 -5.78 -3.80
CA TRP A 158 -25.79 -4.73 -3.38
C TRP A 158 -26.80 -5.20 -2.36
N GLN A 159 -26.73 -4.60 -1.18
CA GLN A 159 -27.86 -4.43 -0.28
C GLN A 159 -28.67 -3.20 -0.73
N SER A 160 -29.82 -3.45 -1.35
CA SER A 160 -30.72 -2.43 -1.91
C SER A 160 -31.93 -2.14 -1.02
N SER A 161 -31.94 -2.61 0.22
CA SER A 161 -32.96 -2.21 1.19
C SER A 161 -32.75 -0.76 1.63
N THR A 162 -33.84 -0.03 1.85
CA THR A 162 -33.81 1.29 2.50
C THR A 162 -33.90 1.20 4.02
N ASN A 163 -33.88 -0.01 4.58
CA ASN A 163 -33.80 -0.19 6.02
C ASN A 163 -32.39 0.18 6.49
N GLY A 164 -32.31 1.10 7.46
CA GLY A 164 -31.06 1.60 8.00
C GLY A 164 -30.20 0.54 8.70
N SER A 165 -30.71 -0.67 8.99
CA SER A 165 -29.94 -1.76 9.62
C SER A 165 -29.60 -2.90 8.65
N ALA A 166 -29.75 -2.68 7.33
CA ALA A 166 -29.40 -3.68 6.34
C ALA A 166 -27.87 -3.73 6.14
N ASN A 167 -27.34 -4.91 5.84
CA ASN A 167 -25.89 -5.15 5.70
C ASN A 167 -25.57 -5.87 4.39
N GLY A 168 -24.34 -5.72 3.93
CA GLY A 168 -23.74 -6.39 2.77
C GLY A 168 -22.24 -6.10 2.71
N PHE A 169 -21.47 -6.92 1.98
CA PHE A 169 -20.00 -6.86 2.00
C PHE A 169 -19.39 -7.15 0.62
N GLY A 170 -18.25 -6.54 0.29
CA GLY A 170 -17.45 -7.01 -0.84
C GLY A 170 -16.71 -8.29 -0.46
N ILE A 171 -15.71 -8.15 0.41
CA ILE A 171 -14.92 -9.23 1.00
C ILE A 171 -15.10 -9.17 2.53
N ALA A 172 -15.76 -10.17 3.10
CA ALA A 172 -15.98 -10.29 4.53
C ALA A 172 -15.11 -11.38 5.14
N VAL A 173 -14.29 -11.05 6.13
CA VAL A 173 -13.42 -11.99 6.85
C VAL A 173 -13.74 -11.95 8.34
N TYR A 174 -14.21 -13.06 8.89
CA TYR A 174 -14.65 -13.18 10.27
C TYR A 174 -13.95 -14.33 10.99
N GLY A 175 -12.99 -14.01 11.86
CA GLY A 175 -12.32 -14.96 12.73
C GLY A 175 -13.17 -15.27 13.95
N THR A 176 -14.04 -16.28 13.88
CA THR A 176 -15.10 -16.50 14.89
C THR A 176 -14.74 -17.51 15.99
N SER A 177 -13.50 -18.01 15.99
CA SER A 177 -13.03 -19.05 16.91
C SER A 177 -11.88 -18.56 17.81
N SER A 178 -11.58 -19.30 18.87
CA SER A 178 -10.38 -19.08 19.68
C SER A 178 -9.09 -19.43 18.91
N ALA A 179 -9.18 -20.34 17.93
CA ALA A 179 -8.14 -20.51 16.93
C ALA A 179 -8.27 -19.40 15.87
N PRO A 180 -7.17 -18.74 15.47
CA PRO A 180 -7.25 -17.59 14.57
C PRO A 180 -7.49 -17.99 13.10
N LEU A 181 -7.91 -17.00 12.32
CA LEU A 181 -7.54 -16.90 10.90
C LEU A 181 -6.16 -16.25 10.82
N ASP A 182 -5.16 -17.01 10.38
CA ASP A 182 -3.75 -16.63 10.44
C ASP A 182 -3.11 -16.56 9.04
N GLY A 183 -2.37 -15.49 8.75
CA GLY A 183 -1.62 -15.42 7.49
C GLY A 183 -2.49 -15.26 6.24
N LEU A 184 -3.66 -14.62 6.35
CA LEU A 184 -4.51 -14.31 5.21
C LEU A 184 -3.84 -13.26 4.30
N VAL A 185 -3.85 -13.48 3.00
CA VAL A 185 -3.41 -12.50 1.99
C VAL A 185 -4.58 -12.10 1.10
N ILE A 186 -4.84 -10.79 1.00
CA ILE A 186 -5.72 -10.18 -0.02
C ILE A 186 -4.84 -9.25 -0.84
N GLU A 187 -4.55 -9.61 -2.07
CA GLU A 187 -3.52 -8.95 -2.87
C GLU A 187 -3.98 -8.64 -4.30
N GLY A 188 -3.70 -7.44 -4.79
CA GLY A 188 -3.93 -7.09 -6.20
C GLY A 188 -5.40 -7.14 -6.64
N CYS A 189 -6.35 -7.12 -5.70
CA CYS A 189 -7.77 -7.22 -5.99
C CYS A 189 -8.38 -5.84 -6.30
N GLU A 190 -9.46 -5.83 -7.08
CA GLU A 190 -10.29 -4.65 -7.35
C GLU A 190 -11.67 -4.88 -6.71
N VAL A 191 -12.08 -4.02 -5.78
CA VAL A 191 -13.37 -4.12 -5.06
C VAL A 191 -14.15 -2.84 -5.27
N HIS A 192 -15.27 -2.91 -6.01
CA HIS A 192 -15.93 -1.68 -6.45
C HIS A 192 -17.42 -1.79 -6.76
N ASP A 193 -18.09 -0.64 -6.95
CA ASP A 193 -19.53 -0.55 -7.21
C ASP A 193 -20.36 -1.27 -6.13
N LEU A 194 -20.07 -1.04 -4.84
CA LEU A 194 -20.72 -1.75 -3.75
C LEU A 194 -21.80 -0.91 -3.06
N ARG A 195 -22.83 -1.63 -2.57
CA ARG A 195 -23.84 -1.10 -1.64
C ARG A 195 -23.89 -2.00 -0.43
N THR A 196 -23.26 -1.59 0.64
CA THR A 196 -22.97 -2.47 1.79
C THR A 196 -23.87 -2.21 2.99
N GLY A 197 -24.79 -1.25 2.90
CA GLY A 197 -25.65 -0.90 4.03
C GLY A 197 -24.81 -0.39 5.20
N GLN A 198 -24.99 -0.87 6.43
CA GLN A 198 -24.15 -0.47 7.58
C GLN A 198 -22.80 -1.17 7.66
N SER A 199 -22.42 -1.95 6.65
CA SER A 199 -21.18 -2.74 6.65
C SER A 199 -20.16 -2.27 5.60
N GLU A 200 -19.00 -2.92 5.52
CA GLU A 200 -17.82 -2.43 4.82
C GLU A 200 -17.56 -3.15 3.49
N SER A 201 -16.75 -2.53 2.64
CA SER A 201 -16.36 -3.10 1.34
C SER A 201 -15.38 -4.26 1.51
N VAL A 202 -14.33 -4.08 2.31
CA VAL A 202 -13.37 -5.12 2.71
C VAL A 202 -13.20 -5.07 4.22
N VAL A 203 -13.49 -6.17 4.93
CA VAL A 203 -13.45 -6.20 6.39
C VAL A 203 -12.73 -7.43 6.92
N LEU A 204 -11.89 -7.22 7.94
CA LEU A 204 -11.31 -8.27 8.77
C LEU A 204 -11.74 -8.06 10.23
N ASN A 205 -12.57 -8.95 10.75
CA ASN A 205 -13.22 -8.84 12.05
C ASN A 205 -12.96 -10.07 12.92
N GLY A 206 -12.83 -9.88 14.23
CA GLY A 206 -12.63 -10.94 15.21
C GLY A 206 -11.18 -11.45 15.25
N ASN A 207 -10.99 -12.75 15.50
CA ASN A 207 -9.68 -13.35 15.71
C ASN A 207 -8.92 -13.59 14.39
N VAL A 208 -8.48 -12.50 13.77
CA VAL A 208 -7.67 -12.49 12.54
C VAL A 208 -6.29 -11.94 12.87
N THR A 209 -5.22 -12.63 12.46
CA THR A 209 -3.84 -12.23 12.78
C THR A 209 -2.88 -12.45 11.61
N ASN A 210 -1.78 -11.70 11.59
CA ASN A 210 -0.68 -11.85 10.62
C ASN A 210 -1.13 -11.73 9.15
N PHE A 211 -2.14 -10.90 8.90
CA PHE A 211 -2.73 -10.74 7.57
C PHE A 211 -1.96 -9.72 6.72
N ALA A 212 -2.15 -9.79 5.40
CA ALA A 212 -1.68 -8.79 4.44
C ALA A 212 -2.83 -8.39 3.50
N VAL A 213 -3.23 -7.10 3.53
CA VAL A 213 -4.14 -6.48 2.57
C VAL A 213 -3.31 -5.51 1.74
N ILE A 214 -2.84 -5.97 0.57
CA ILE A 214 -1.78 -5.27 -0.17
C ILE A 214 -2.10 -5.04 -1.65
N ASN A 215 -1.69 -3.89 -2.18
CA ASN A 215 -1.80 -3.55 -3.60
C ASN A 215 -3.23 -3.68 -4.18
N ASN A 216 -4.27 -3.51 -3.35
CA ASN A 216 -5.66 -3.57 -3.80
C ASN A 216 -6.16 -2.19 -4.25
N THR A 217 -7.16 -2.19 -5.12
CA THR A 217 -7.92 -0.98 -5.47
C THR A 217 -9.35 -1.11 -4.95
N VAL A 218 -9.77 -0.23 -4.06
CA VAL A 218 -11.13 -0.23 -3.48
C VAL A 218 -11.81 1.08 -3.81
N HIS A 219 -12.92 1.06 -4.56
CA HIS A 219 -13.51 2.30 -5.03
C HIS A 219 -15.00 2.27 -5.36
N ASP A 220 -15.60 3.46 -5.43
CA ASP A 220 -17.02 3.63 -5.81
C ASP A 220 -17.95 2.78 -4.92
N CYS A 221 -17.71 2.83 -3.62
CA CYS A 221 -18.48 2.13 -2.60
C CYS A 221 -19.20 3.14 -1.70
N ASN A 222 -20.42 2.82 -1.29
CA ASN A 222 -21.22 3.73 -0.47
C ASN A 222 -21.06 3.53 1.05
N ASN A 223 -20.02 2.82 1.48
CA ASN A 223 -19.59 2.75 2.87
C ASN A 223 -18.10 2.43 2.94
N ILE A 224 -17.55 2.30 4.16
CA ILE A 224 -16.13 2.11 4.49
C ILE A 224 -15.40 1.20 3.49
N GLY A 225 -14.21 1.65 3.07
CA GLY A 225 -13.39 0.95 2.07
C GLY A 225 -12.74 -0.32 2.64
N ILE A 226 -11.80 -0.15 3.56
CA ILE A 226 -11.07 -1.26 4.21
C ILE A 226 -11.17 -1.08 5.72
N ASP A 227 -11.53 -2.13 6.46
CA ASP A 227 -11.67 -2.08 7.92
C ASP A 227 -11.02 -3.27 8.64
N PHE A 228 -10.49 -2.99 9.84
CA PHE A 228 -9.84 -3.92 10.74
C PHE A 228 -10.47 -3.81 12.13
N ILE A 229 -11.35 -4.76 12.43
CA ILE A 229 -12.33 -4.65 13.51
C ILE A 229 -11.95 -5.51 14.72
N GLY A 230 -12.28 -5.02 15.92
CA GLY A 230 -12.32 -5.77 17.16
C GLY A 230 -13.37 -5.26 18.14
N TYR A 231 -13.64 -6.06 19.17
CA TYR A 231 -14.61 -5.78 20.25
C TYR A 231 -16.10 -5.84 19.86
N GLU A 232 -16.46 -6.42 18.72
CA GLU A 232 -17.85 -6.59 18.29
C GLU A 232 -18.52 -7.90 18.77
N GLY A 233 -17.78 -8.76 19.47
CA GLY A 233 -18.25 -10.07 19.90
C GLY A 233 -18.26 -11.12 18.78
N SER A 234 -17.48 -10.91 17.71
CA SER A 234 -17.33 -11.85 16.60
C SER A 234 -16.54 -13.10 16.99
N ALA A 235 -15.60 -12.97 17.93
CA ALA A 235 -14.79 -14.05 18.48
C ALA A 235 -14.93 -14.17 20.01
N PRO A 236 -14.44 -15.27 20.62
CA PRO A 236 -14.41 -15.40 22.08
C PRO A 236 -13.62 -14.26 22.76
N GLU A 237 -14.03 -13.93 23.99
CA GLU A 237 -13.40 -12.89 24.81
C GLU A 237 -11.87 -13.07 24.87
N GLY A 238 -11.15 -11.97 24.66
CA GLY A 238 -9.68 -11.95 24.62
C GLY A 238 -9.05 -12.19 23.25
N PHE A 239 -9.81 -12.66 22.26
CA PHE A 239 -9.31 -12.91 20.90
C PHE A 239 -9.94 -12.03 19.81
N ASP A 240 -11.01 -11.31 20.15
CA ASP A 240 -11.91 -10.61 19.24
C ASP A 240 -11.35 -9.32 18.66
N ARG A 241 -10.18 -9.38 18.00
CA ARG A 241 -9.49 -8.23 17.40
C ARG A 241 -8.60 -8.64 16.23
N ALA A 242 -8.75 -7.96 15.10
CA ALA A 242 -7.78 -8.00 14.01
C ALA A 242 -6.43 -7.43 14.47
N ARG A 243 -5.33 -8.14 14.18
CA ARG A 243 -4.00 -7.74 14.68
C ARG A 243 -2.80 -8.21 13.87
N ASN A 244 -1.62 -7.64 14.17
CA ASN A 244 -0.33 -8.02 13.59
C ASN A 244 -0.31 -8.00 12.06
N GLY A 245 -1.06 -7.07 11.46
CA GLY A 245 -1.32 -7.06 10.02
C GLY A 245 -0.55 -6.00 9.24
N LEU A 246 -0.54 -6.16 7.92
CA LEU A 246 -0.02 -5.18 6.96
C LEU A 246 -1.14 -4.74 6.01
N CYS A 247 -1.40 -3.44 5.94
CA CYS A 247 -2.25 -2.79 4.95
C CYS A 247 -1.38 -1.87 4.10
N ALA A 248 -0.98 -2.29 2.90
CA ALA A 248 0.05 -1.56 2.16
C ALA A 248 -0.12 -1.46 0.64
N GLY A 249 0.24 -0.31 0.07
CA GLY A 249 0.21 -0.13 -1.38
C GLY A 249 -1.20 -0.06 -1.97
N ASN A 250 -2.25 0.04 -1.15
CA ASN A 250 -3.62 0.07 -1.63
C ASN A 250 -3.98 1.46 -2.16
N THR A 251 -4.83 1.50 -3.18
CA THR A 251 -5.47 2.72 -3.68
C THR A 251 -6.95 2.69 -3.30
N VAL A 252 -7.40 3.65 -2.49
CA VAL A 252 -8.78 3.69 -1.97
C VAL A 252 -9.41 5.04 -2.31
N TYR A 253 -10.54 5.03 -3.02
CA TYR A 253 -11.15 6.29 -3.46
C TYR A 253 -12.64 6.24 -3.72
N ASN A 254 -13.28 7.41 -3.77
CA ASN A 254 -14.73 7.55 -4.00
C ASN A 254 -15.55 6.70 -3.03
N ILE A 255 -15.19 6.77 -1.75
CA ILE A 255 -15.92 6.15 -0.65
C ILE A 255 -16.87 7.19 -0.05
N ASP A 256 -18.17 7.08 -0.33
CA ASP A 256 -19.16 8.11 0.05
C ASP A 256 -20.46 7.52 0.61
N SER A 257 -20.65 7.61 1.93
CA SER A 257 -21.87 7.16 2.60
C SER A 257 -23.07 8.10 2.44
N ALA A 258 -22.90 9.27 1.80
CA ALA A 258 -24.01 10.17 1.52
C ALA A 258 -25.13 9.52 0.69
N TYR A 259 -24.81 8.46 -0.08
CA TYR A 259 -25.74 7.69 -0.90
C TYR A 259 -26.15 6.36 -0.28
N ASN A 260 -26.03 6.22 1.03
CA ASN A 260 -26.31 4.98 1.76
C ASN A 260 -27.48 5.15 2.74
N PRO A 261 -28.57 4.36 2.61
CA PRO A 261 -29.68 4.38 3.55
C PRO A 261 -29.30 4.08 5.01
N GLY A 262 -28.21 3.35 5.25
CA GLY A 262 -27.66 3.13 6.60
C GLY A 262 -27.25 4.42 7.31
N TYR A 263 -26.98 5.49 6.53
CA TYR A 263 -26.57 6.81 6.99
C TYR A 263 -27.63 7.88 6.65
N GLY A 264 -28.87 7.47 6.37
CA GLY A 264 -29.97 8.38 6.03
C GLY A 264 -29.97 8.88 4.58
N GLY A 265 -29.05 8.39 3.73
CA GLY A 265 -28.93 8.79 2.33
C GLY A 265 -29.84 8.02 1.37
N GLY A 266 -30.20 8.65 0.25
CA GLY A 266 -30.84 7.97 -0.87
C GLY A 266 -29.81 7.47 -1.88
N PHE A 267 -29.98 6.24 -2.40
CA PHE A 267 -29.06 5.64 -3.38
C PHE A 267 -28.81 6.50 -4.64
N THR A 268 -29.73 7.41 -4.97
CA THR A 268 -29.64 8.29 -6.13
C THR A 268 -29.62 9.76 -5.77
N SER A 269 -30.33 10.16 -4.72
CA SER A 269 -30.45 11.57 -4.30
C SER A 269 -29.37 12.01 -3.34
N GLY A 270 -28.61 11.09 -2.75
CA GLY A 270 -27.65 11.38 -1.70
C GLY A 270 -28.35 11.90 -0.43
N GLY A 271 -27.64 12.77 0.30
CA GLY A 271 -28.16 13.50 1.46
C GLY A 271 -27.99 12.81 2.81
N GLY A 272 -27.33 11.65 2.86
CA GLY A 272 -26.95 10.98 4.10
C GLY A 272 -25.70 11.58 4.73
N ASP A 273 -25.42 11.15 5.96
CA ASP A 273 -24.19 11.52 6.67
C ASP A 273 -22.96 10.92 5.97
N ARG A 274 -21.91 11.73 5.91
CA ARG A 274 -20.61 11.38 5.33
C ARG A 274 -19.66 10.89 6.42
N SER A 275 -19.69 9.59 6.65
CA SER A 275 -19.06 8.95 7.80
C SER A 275 -18.23 7.71 7.44
N ALA A 276 -17.92 7.52 6.15
CA ALA A 276 -17.15 6.35 5.69
C ALA A 276 -15.67 6.68 5.45
N ALA A 277 -14.79 6.08 6.23
CA ALA A 277 -13.36 6.15 6.00
C ALA A 277 -12.92 5.31 4.79
N GLY A 278 -11.87 5.74 4.10
CA GLY A 278 -11.19 4.89 3.12
C GLY A 278 -10.55 3.68 3.80
N ILE A 279 -9.77 3.93 4.86
CA ILE A 279 -9.16 2.88 5.69
C ILE A 279 -9.53 3.12 7.15
N TYR A 280 -10.20 2.17 7.79
CA TYR A 280 -10.57 2.23 9.20
C TYR A 280 -9.83 1.14 9.99
N VAL A 281 -9.41 1.49 11.22
CA VAL A 281 -9.06 0.52 12.24
C VAL A 281 -10.01 0.74 13.40
N ASP A 282 -11.05 -0.10 13.48
CA ASP A 282 -12.02 -0.12 14.56
C ASP A 282 -11.61 -1.11 15.67
N GLY A 283 -10.85 -0.65 16.66
CA GLY A 283 -10.43 -1.50 17.78
C GLY A 283 -9.34 -2.53 17.44
N GLY A 284 -8.77 -2.53 16.23
CA GLY A 284 -7.61 -3.36 15.86
C GLY A 284 -6.31 -2.99 16.61
N ARG A 285 -5.26 -3.83 16.49
CA ARG A 285 -3.94 -3.53 17.08
C ARG A 285 -2.73 -4.04 16.31
N ASP A 286 -1.60 -3.36 16.49
CA ASP A 286 -0.30 -3.76 15.91
C ASP A 286 -0.37 -3.93 14.39
N ILE A 287 -1.06 -3.03 13.69
CA ILE A 287 -1.22 -3.04 12.24
C ILE A 287 -0.32 -1.94 11.64
N ILE A 288 0.41 -2.30 10.59
CA ILE A 288 1.17 -1.34 9.78
C ILE A 288 0.32 -0.94 8.58
N ILE A 289 0.06 0.36 8.43
CA ILE A 289 -0.66 0.96 7.31
C ILE A 289 0.35 1.81 6.54
N GLU A 290 0.81 1.34 5.38
CA GLU A 290 1.89 2.03 4.66
C GLU A 290 1.77 2.11 3.14
N ARG A 291 2.27 3.20 2.55
CA ARG A 291 2.28 3.40 1.09
C ARG A 291 0.89 3.33 0.44
N ASN A 292 -0.17 3.61 1.19
CA ASN A 292 -1.52 3.67 0.66
C ASN A 292 -1.81 5.05 0.08
N HIS A 293 -2.60 5.08 -0.98
CA HIS A 293 -3.09 6.29 -1.64
C HIS A 293 -4.59 6.38 -1.43
N CYS A 294 -5.03 7.30 -0.57
CA CYS A 294 -6.44 7.44 -0.22
C CYS A 294 -6.97 8.85 -0.52
N HIS A 295 -8.01 8.93 -1.36
CA HIS A 295 -8.53 10.21 -1.83
C HIS A 295 -10.01 10.21 -2.17
N HIS A 296 -10.66 11.37 -2.06
CA HIS A 296 -12.10 11.50 -2.37
C HIS A 296 -12.99 10.52 -1.59
N CYS A 297 -12.54 10.11 -0.40
CA CYS A 297 -13.35 9.39 0.58
C CYS A 297 -14.02 10.42 1.51
N ASN A 298 -15.02 10.02 2.32
CA ASN A 298 -15.53 10.93 3.36
C ASN A 298 -14.39 11.30 4.32
N PHE A 299 -13.65 10.32 4.82
CA PHE A 299 -12.36 10.51 5.50
C PHE A 299 -11.28 9.68 4.83
N GLY A 300 -10.03 10.13 4.87
CA GLY A 300 -8.91 9.33 4.34
C GLY A 300 -8.68 8.04 5.14
N ALA A 301 -8.31 8.21 6.41
CA ALA A 301 -8.24 7.11 7.37
C ALA A 301 -8.90 7.46 8.70
N GLU A 302 -9.28 6.44 9.45
CA GLU A 302 -9.77 6.58 10.82
C GLU A 302 -9.09 5.55 11.73
N LEU A 303 -8.68 6.00 12.92
CA LEU A 303 -8.19 5.14 13.99
C LEU A 303 -9.06 5.42 15.22
N ALA A 304 -10.01 4.53 15.49
CA ALA A 304 -10.96 4.70 16.59
C ALA A 304 -11.41 3.32 17.10
N SER A 305 -12.21 3.29 18.15
CA SER A 305 -12.85 2.04 18.55
C SER A 305 -14.31 2.34 18.90
N GLU A 306 -15.23 1.57 18.34
CA GLU A 306 -16.66 1.74 18.61
C GLU A 306 -17.07 1.24 20.00
N ASP A 307 -16.30 0.31 20.58
CA ASP A 307 -16.50 -0.18 21.93
C ASP A 307 -15.96 0.81 22.98
N ALA A 308 -16.79 1.18 23.95
CA ALA A 308 -16.45 2.13 25.03
C ALA A 308 -15.23 1.73 25.88
N SER A 309 -14.96 0.42 25.97
CA SER A 309 -13.83 -0.16 26.67
C SER A 309 -12.69 -0.57 25.72
N GLY A 310 -12.94 -0.51 24.42
CA GLY A 310 -12.04 -0.87 23.35
C GLY A 310 -10.90 0.13 23.14
N PHE A 311 -9.90 -0.35 22.42
CA PHE A 311 -8.69 0.39 22.09
C PHE A 311 -8.33 0.13 20.63
N THR A 312 -7.98 1.18 19.90
CA THR A 312 -7.12 1.09 18.73
C THR A 312 -5.70 1.44 19.15
N GLU A 313 -4.77 0.49 19.02
CA GLU A 313 -3.46 0.63 19.63
C GLU A 313 -2.31 0.01 18.84
N GLY A 314 -1.12 0.63 18.95
CA GLY A 314 0.09 0.11 18.29
C GLY A 314 0.05 0.21 16.76
N ILE A 315 -0.84 1.04 16.21
CA ILE A 315 -0.94 1.23 14.76
C ILE A 315 0.24 2.08 14.28
N ILE A 316 0.91 1.64 13.22
CA ILE A 316 1.94 2.42 12.52
C ILE A 316 1.36 2.85 11.18
N LEU A 317 0.91 4.09 11.08
CA LEU A 317 0.39 4.70 9.86
C LEU A 317 1.51 5.54 9.24
N ARG A 318 2.19 5.02 8.21
CA ARG A 318 3.40 5.67 7.66
C ARG A 318 3.49 5.72 6.15
N ASN A 319 4.19 6.72 5.61
CA ASN A 319 4.47 6.81 4.17
C ASN A 319 3.21 6.77 3.29
N ASN A 320 2.06 7.23 3.78
CA ASN A 320 0.80 7.26 3.01
C ASN A 320 0.54 8.64 2.40
N LEU A 321 -0.30 8.65 1.38
CA LEU A 321 -0.82 9.85 0.73
C LEU A 321 -2.33 9.97 0.97
N PHE A 322 -2.74 11.00 1.71
CA PHE A 322 -4.14 11.33 1.97
C PHE A 322 -4.46 12.70 1.37
N HIS A 323 -5.28 12.75 0.32
CA HIS A 323 -5.60 14.03 -0.31
C HIS A 323 -7.04 14.15 -0.78
N HIS A 324 -7.55 15.39 -0.80
CA HIS A 324 -8.87 15.71 -1.33
C HIS A 324 -9.99 14.80 -0.80
N ASN A 325 -9.86 14.32 0.44
CA ASN A 325 -10.97 13.69 1.14
C ASN A 325 -11.99 14.78 1.51
N MET A 326 -13.27 14.40 1.56
CA MET A 326 -14.39 15.33 1.76
C MET A 326 -14.31 16.01 3.11
N ASN A 327 -13.92 15.26 4.13
CA ASN A 327 -13.57 15.74 5.46
C ASN A 327 -12.06 15.50 5.68
N ALA A 328 -11.62 15.24 6.91
CA ALA A 328 -10.20 15.08 7.23
C ALA A 328 -9.50 13.92 6.49
N GLY A 329 -8.19 14.08 6.26
CA GLY A 329 -7.34 13.00 5.74
C GLY A 329 -7.09 11.90 6.78
N LEU A 330 -7.14 12.25 8.07
CA LEU A 330 -7.06 11.31 9.19
C LEU A 330 -7.97 11.76 10.33
N ILE A 331 -8.74 10.82 10.89
CA ILE A 331 -9.48 10.98 12.14
C ILE A 331 -8.93 10.03 13.20
N MET A 332 -8.80 10.50 14.44
CA MET A 332 -8.30 9.68 15.56
C MET A 332 -9.09 9.93 16.84
N GLY A 333 -9.31 8.87 17.60
CA GLY A 333 -10.06 8.92 18.86
C GLY A 333 -11.53 8.56 18.67
N GLY A 334 -12.24 8.33 19.77
CA GLY A 334 -13.66 7.97 19.73
C GLY A 334 -14.51 9.15 19.23
N TYR A 335 -15.40 8.90 18.27
CA TYR A 335 -16.26 9.93 17.68
C TYR A 335 -17.27 10.54 18.64
N ASP A 336 -17.55 9.86 19.77
CA ASP A 336 -18.28 10.44 20.90
C ASP A 336 -17.77 9.92 22.26
N ARG A 337 -18.33 10.47 23.35
CA ARG A 337 -17.94 10.17 24.73
C ARG A 337 -18.17 8.71 25.18
N LEU A 338 -18.85 7.89 24.40
CA LEU A 338 -19.21 6.51 24.68
C LEU A 338 -18.36 5.52 23.87
N ARG A 339 -17.35 6.00 23.12
CA ARG A 339 -16.50 5.20 22.24
C ARG A 339 -15.12 5.02 22.87
N GLY A 340 -14.35 4.10 22.31
CA GLY A 340 -13.05 3.67 22.82
C GLY A 340 -11.92 4.65 22.53
N ARG A 341 -10.70 4.19 22.83
CA ARG A 341 -9.49 5.04 22.85
C ARG A 341 -8.58 4.78 21.67
N THR A 342 -7.79 5.78 21.30
CA THR A 342 -6.66 5.63 20.38
C THR A 342 -5.36 5.91 21.12
N ARG A 343 -4.46 4.93 21.18
CA ARG A 343 -3.23 5.06 21.96
C ARG A 343 -2.02 4.34 21.40
N ASN A 344 -0.83 4.83 21.74
CA ASN A 344 0.44 4.22 21.33
C ASN A 344 0.55 4.03 19.80
N CYS A 345 -0.16 4.84 19.01
CA CYS A 345 -0.10 4.83 17.56
C CYS A 345 0.99 5.80 17.08
N LYS A 346 1.60 5.48 15.94
CA LYS A 346 2.64 6.28 15.28
C LYS A 346 2.19 6.69 13.89
N ILE A 347 2.09 8.00 13.67
CA ILE A 347 1.70 8.62 12.41
C ILE A 347 2.95 9.29 11.85
N LEU A 348 3.64 8.59 10.95
CA LEU A 348 5.01 8.90 10.55
C LEU A 348 5.13 9.16 9.05
N ASN A 349 5.78 10.25 8.64
CA ASN A 349 6.19 10.40 7.24
C ASN A 349 5.02 10.35 6.22
N ASN A 350 3.80 10.72 6.62
CA ASN A 350 2.66 10.78 5.70
C ASN A 350 2.58 12.15 5.02
N THR A 351 1.85 12.23 3.92
CA THR A 351 1.51 13.50 3.26
C THR A 351 0.00 13.68 3.25
N PHE A 352 -0.47 14.70 3.96
CA PHE A 352 -1.85 15.16 3.99
C PHE A 352 -1.97 16.40 3.10
N TYR A 353 -2.84 16.38 2.11
CA TYR A 353 -2.95 17.48 1.14
C TYR A 353 -4.39 17.85 0.82
N ARG A 354 -4.79 19.07 1.18
CA ARG A 354 -6.07 19.68 0.81
C ARG A 354 -7.28 18.75 0.97
N ASN A 355 -7.30 18.01 2.08
CA ASN A 355 -8.50 17.37 2.60
C ASN A 355 -9.45 18.44 3.15
N ASP A 356 -10.61 18.02 3.64
CA ASP A 356 -11.70 18.90 4.06
C ASP A 356 -12.28 19.71 2.89
N THR A 357 -12.57 19.01 1.78
CA THR A 357 -13.13 19.62 0.57
C THR A 357 -14.61 19.98 0.67
N ASP A 358 -15.34 19.42 1.64
CA ASP A 358 -16.69 19.84 2.02
C ASP A 358 -16.70 21.09 2.92
N GLU A 359 -15.52 21.58 3.32
CA GLU A 359 -15.36 22.75 4.18
C GLU A 359 -16.11 22.60 5.51
N ASN A 360 -16.06 21.39 6.07
CA ASN A 360 -16.76 21.03 7.30
C ASN A 360 -15.95 21.37 8.57
N TRP A 361 -14.75 21.94 8.38
CA TRP A 361 -13.86 22.41 9.44
C TRP A 361 -13.29 21.26 10.29
N SER A 362 -13.05 20.12 9.64
CA SER A 362 -12.35 18.97 10.22
C SER A 362 -10.83 19.07 10.05
N GLY A 363 -10.36 19.98 9.18
CA GLY A 363 -8.95 20.19 8.88
C GLY A 363 -8.31 19.02 8.15
N GLN A 364 -6.98 18.99 8.12
CA GLN A 364 -6.24 17.88 7.49
C GLN A 364 -6.21 16.64 8.37
N VAL A 365 -6.17 16.84 9.69
CA VAL A 365 -6.19 15.81 10.73
C VAL A 365 -7.17 16.22 11.81
N ALA A 366 -8.16 15.37 12.08
CA ALA A 366 -9.10 15.56 13.18
C ALA A 366 -8.75 14.63 14.35
N ILE A 367 -8.83 15.18 15.56
CA ILE A 367 -8.65 14.43 16.81
C ILE A 367 -9.93 14.55 17.61
N GLN A 368 -10.40 13.44 18.17
CA GLN A 368 -11.67 13.35 18.90
C GLN A 368 -11.41 12.92 20.36
N PHE A 369 -12.34 12.19 20.98
CA PHE A 369 -12.23 11.81 22.39
C PHE A 369 -11.15 10.76 22.62
N TYR A 370 -10.57 10.72 23.82
CA TYR A 370 -9.68 9.64 24.29
C TYR A 370 -8.43 9.39 23.43
N PHE A 371 -7.72 10.46 23.09
CA PHE A 371 -6.48 10.42 22.33
C PHE A 371 -5.26 10.50 23.27
N GLU A 372 -4.52 9.39 23.42
CA GLU A 372 -3.52 9.23 24.49
C GLU A 372 -2.20 8.63 23.97
N ASP A 373 -1.06 9.21 24.33
CA ASP A 373 0.28 8.62 24.08
C ASP A 373 0.57 8.28 22.61
N ASN A 374 0.10 9.11 21.67
CA ASN A 374 0.35 8.93 20.24
C ASN A 374 1.51 9.80 19.75
N ILE A 375 2.14 9.39 18.65
CA ILE A 375 3.25 10.09 18.02
C ILE A 375 2.85 10.54 16.62
N PHE A 376 2.98 11.83 16.33
CA PHE A 376 2.74 12.43 15.03
C PHE A 376 4.01 13.17 14.56
N GLN A 377 4.80 12.54 13.69
CA GLN A 377 6.12 13.04 13.32
C GLN A 377 6.46 12.90 11.84
N ASN A 378 7.35 13.78 11.36
CA ASN A 378 7.89 13.76 10.00
C ASN A 378 6.84 13.90 8.90
N ASN A 379 5.61 14.31 9.21
CA ASN A 379 4.54 14.40 8.22
C ASN A 379 4.64 15.72 7.43
N ILE A 380 4.16 15.71 6.20
CA ILE A 380 3.76 16.95 5.50
C ILE A 380 2.26 17.12 5.70
N VAL A 381 1.85 18.29 6.17
CA VAL A 381 0.44 18.68 6.34
C VAL A 381 0.21 19.97 5.56
N TRP A 382 -0.43 19.84 4.40
CA TRP A 382 -0.78 20.96 3.53
C TRP A 382 -2.29 21.21 3.61
N ALA A 383 -2.68 22.32 4.23
CA ALA A 383 -4.09 22.66 4.44
C ALA A 383 -4.81 23.16 3.19
N SER A 384 -6.13 22.99 3.17
CA SER A 384 -7.00 23.64 2.19
C SER A 384 -6.80 25.17 2.22
N PRO A 385 -6.74 25.85 1.06
CA PRO A 385 -6.69 27.32 1.02
C PRO A 385 -7.97 27.99 1.56
N VAL A 386 -9.06 27.22 1.68
CA VAL A 386 -10.36 27.72 2.16
C VAL A 386 -10.43 27.63 3.68
N THR A 387 -10.35 26.42 4.25
CA THR A 387 -10.49 26.25 5.72
C THR A 387 -9.21 26.60 6.46
N LYS A 388 -8.04 26.43 5.82
CA LYS A 388 -6.70 26.69 6.39
C LYS A 388 -6.39 25.94 7.69
N GLN A 389 -7.19 24.91 7.97
CA GLN A 389 -7.08 24.12 9.19
C GLN A 389 -6.10 22.96 9.01
N MET A 390 -5.12 22.92 9.92
CA MET A 390 -4.11 21.88 10.01
C MET A 390 -4.67 20.72 10.85
N ILE A 391 -4.50 20.81 12.16
CA ILE A 391 -4.92 19.80 13.15
C ILE A 391 -6.06 20.39 13.97
N VAL A 392 -7.16 19.64 14.06
CA VAL A 392 -8.38 20.09 14.74
C VAL A 392 -8.80 19.05 15.78
N HIS A 393 -8.64 19.37 17.06
CA HIS A 393 -9.24 18.57 18.13
C HIS A 393 -10.70 18.97 18.30
N TYR A 394 -11.59 18.13 17.73
CA TYR A 394 -13.02 18.34 17.63
C TYR A 394 -13.80 17.39 18.55
N VAL A 395 -14.29 17.94 19.66
CA VAL A 395 -15.07 17.21 20.66
C VAL A 395 -16.23 18.06 21.16
N THR A 396 -17.43 17.47 21.23
CA THR A 396 -18.65 18.16 21.68
C THR A 396 -19.19 17.53 22.97
N GLY A 397 -19.22 18.28 24.08
CA GLY A 397 -19.70 17.78 25.37
C GLY A 397 -18.70 16.87 26.11
N GLY A 398 -19.18 15.97 26.98
CA GLY A 398 -18.34 15.09 27.81
C GLY A 398 -17.76 15.76 29.07
N THR A 399 -16.92 15.04 29.81
CA THR A 399 -16.15 15.59 30.96
C THR A 399 -14.77 16.07 30.50
N ALA A 400 -14.09 16.86 31.34
CA ALA A 400 -12.73 17.32 31.06
C ALA A 400 -11.74 16.17 30.85
N ALA A 401 -11.92 15.04 31.53
CA ALA A 401 -11.07 13.86 31.37
C ALA A 401 -11.29 13.16 30.02
N GLN A 402 -12.54 13.13 29.53
CA GLN A 402 -12.87 12.49 28.24
C GLN A 402 -12.32 13.29 27.05
N ARG A 403 -12.27 14.61 27.18
CA ARG A 403 -11.71 15.55 26.19
C ARG A 403 -10.24 15.87 26.43
N ALA A 404 -9.57 15.14 27.32
CA ALA A 404 -8.20 15.47 27.67
C ALA A 404 -7.31 15.31 26.43
N PHE A 405 -6.40 16.27 26.27
CA PHE A 405 -5.32 16.20 25.29
C PHE A 405 -4.01 16.10 26.07
N PRO A 406 -3.64 14.90 26.55
CA PRO A 406 -2.52 14.74 27.46
C PRO A 406 -1.17 15.00 26.77
N ALA A 407 -0.20 15.47 27.56
CA ALA A 407 1.17 15.77 27.09
C ALA A 407 1.97 14.54 26.63
N GLY A 408 1.46 13.33 26.84
CA GLY A 408 2.03 12.11 26.28
C GLY A 408 1.87 12.01 24.76
N ASN A 409 0.93 12.77 24.16
CA ASN A 409 0.86 12.91 22.71
C ASN A 409 1.99 13.81 22.21
N VAL A 410 2.81 13.28 21.30
CA VAL A 410 4.00 13.95 20.77
C VAL A 410 3.72 14.39 19.34
N PHE A 411 3.84 15.69 19.10
CA PHE A 411 3.91 16.30 17.77
C PHE A 411 5.33 16.86 17.63
N ASP A 412 6.08 16.43 16.60
CA ASP A 412 7.37 17.06 16.29
C ASP A 412 7.84 16.78 14.86
N ASN A 413 8.80 17.57 14.36
CA ASN A 413 9.43 17.40 13.04
C ASN A 413 8.45 17.34 11.84
N ASN A 414 7.26 17.91 11.98
CA ASN A 414 6.27 18.03 10.92
C ASN A 414 6.52 19.28 10.07
N LEU A 415 6.14 19.21 8.80
CA LEU A 415 6.14 20.34 7.87
C LEU A 415 4.70 20.75 7.59
N TYR A 416 4.32 21.93 8.06
CA TYR A 416 3.00 22.52 7.85
C TYR A 416 3.04 23.54 6.72
N PHE A 417 1.98 23.58 5.90
CA PHE A 417 1.89 24.61 4.86
C PHE A 417 0.44 24.92 4.46
N VAL A 418 0.19 26.17 4.14
CA VAL A 418 -1.03 26.65 3.50
C VAL A 418 -0.63 27.79 2.56
N GLU A 419 -1.34 27.96 1.45
CA GLU A 419 -1.09 29.14 0.61
C GLU A 419 -1.44 30.42 1.37
N GLY A 420 -0.45 31.29 1.57
CA GLY A 420 -0.62 32.55 2.29
C GLY A 420 0.43 32.74 3.38
N ALA A 421 0.11 33.55 4.40
CA ALA A 421 0.98 33.77 5.54
C ALA A 421 0.86 32.65 6.58
N GLU A 422 1.95 32.34 7.30
CA GLU A 422 1.93 31.40 8.44
C GLU A 422 0.85 31.74 9.47
N SER A 423 0.59 33.03 9.69
CA SER A 423 -0.44 33.52 10.61
C SER A 423 -1.86 33.17 10.20
N GLU A 424 -2.08 32.60 9.01
CA GLU A 424 -3.39 32.14 8.54
C GLU A 424 -3.59 30.63 8.76
N ALA A 425 -2.52 29.89 9.06
CA ALA A 425 -2.63 28.47 9.41
C ALA A 425 -3.33 28.32 10.76
N GLU A 426 -4.45 27.60 10.76
CA GLU A 426 -5.26 27.39 11.95
C GLU A 426 -5.02 26.00 12.55
N PHE A 427 -4.78 25.98 13.87
CA PHE A 427 -4.81 24.78 14.68
C PHE A 427 -5.92 24.92 15.72
N GLY A 428 -6.75 23.89 15.88
CA GLY A 428 -7.88 23.91 16.81
C GLY A 428 -7.64 23.00 18.01
N LEU A 429 -7.79 23.53 19.23
CA LEU A 429 -7.95 22.70 20.43
C LEU A 429 -9.28 23.00 21.14
N ASN A 430 -10.01 21.95 21.49
CA ASN A 430 -11.27 22.11 22.23
C ASN A 430 -11.31 21.30 23.53
N PRO A 431 -10.44 21.59 24.52
CA PRO A 431 -10.43 20.85 25.78
C PRO A 431 -11.70 21.10 26.62
N THR A 432 -12.50 22.12 26.30
CA THR A 432 -13.70 22.52 27.06
C THR A 432 -15.01 22.02 26.45
N GLY A 433 -15.04 21.66 25.16
CA GLY A 433 -16.17 20.99 24.51
C GLY A 433 -17.38 21.88 24.21
N SER A 434 -17.17 23.19 24.03
CA SER A 434 -18.24 24.20 23.90
C SER A 434 -19.08 24.14 22.62
N GLY A 435 -18.81 23.22 21.69
CA GLY A 435 -19.72 22.85 20.60
C GLY A 435 -19.61 23.70 19.32
N THR A 436 -19.76 23.01 18.17
CA THR A 436 -19.55 23.44 16.76
C THR A 436 -18.09 23.68 16.39
N SER A 437 -17.71 23.41 15.14
CA SER A 437 -16.32 23.48 14.65
C SER A 437 -15.72 24.89 14.73
N GLN A 438 -16.58 25.91 14.79
CA GLN A 438 -16.26 27.31 15.03
C GLN A 438 -16.03 27.64 16.53
N GLY A 439 -16.29 26.70 17.44
CA GLY A 439 -16.18 26.84 18.88
C GLY A 439 -14.90 26.26 19.49
N ASN A 440 -13.97 25.78 18.66
CA ASN A 440 -12.64 25.39 19.10
C ASN A 440 -11.85 26.64 19.51
N GLN A 441 -10.95 26.50 20.48
CA GLN A 441 -9.94 27.52 20.68
C GLN A 441 -8.95 27.43 19.51
N SER A 442 -9.04 28.38 18.60
CA SER A 442 -8.16 28.47 17.43
C SER A 442 -6.83 29.14 17.81
N TYR A 443 -5.74 28.54 17.32
CA TYR A 443 -4.38 29.02 17.44
C TYR A 443 -3.84 29.25 16.04
N TYR A 444 -3.52 30.51 15.74
CA TYR A 444 -3.08 30.93 14.42
C TYR A 444 -1.54 30.98 14.36
N GLY A 445 -0.97 30.24 13.42
CA GLY A 445 0.48 30.10 13.22
C GLY A 445 1.16 29.11 14.17
N LEU A 446 2.34 28.63 13.76
CA LEU A 446 3.02 27.52 14.43
C LEU A 446 3.50 27.89 15.84
N ALA A 447 3.85 29.16 16.07
CA ALA A 447 4.24 29.65 17.39
C ALA A 447 3.11 29.53 18.43
N ALA A 448 1.86 29.84 18.03
CA ALA A 448 0.70 29.74 18.92
C ALA A 448 0.38 28.27 19.20
N TRP A 449 0.43 27.42 18.18
CA TRP A 449 0.26 25.97 18.31
C TRP A 449 1.25 25.34 19.29
N ARG A 450 2.56 25.58 19.12
CA ARG A 450 3.61 25.08 20.02
C ARG A 450 3.36 25.42 21.49
N THR A 451 2.93 26.65 21.73
CA THR A 451 2.60 27.11 23.09
C THR A 451 1.40 26.33 23.64
N ALA A 452 0.40 26.07 22.80
CA ALA A 452 -0.82 25.38 23.18
C ALA A 452 -0.61 23.90 23.53
N VAL A 453 0.19 23.18 22.73
CA VAL A 453 0.47 21.75 22.96
C VAL A 453 1.68 21.49 23.84
N GLY A 454 2.53 22.49 24.07
CA GLY A 454 3.77 22.33 24.84
C GLY A 454 4.80 21.43 24.15
N GLY A 455 4.80 21.41 22.81
CA GLY A 455 5.62 20.53 21.96
C GLY A 455 5.82 21.10 20.55
N ASP A 456 6.14 20.25 19.57
CA ASP A 456 6.26 20.59 18.14
C ASP A 456 7.40 21.58 17.81
N ALA A 457 8.47 21.53 18.59
CA ALA A 457 9.57 22.51 18.56
C ALA A 457 10.41 22.43 17.27
N ALA A 458 10.63 21.23 16.72
CA ALA A 458 11.44 21.00 15.53
C ALA A 458 10.63 21.09 14.21
N SER A 459 9.31 21.23 14.30
CA SER A 459 8.44 21.44 13.14
C SER A 459 8.71 22.75 12.41
N ALA A 460 8.22 22.88 11.19
CA ALA A 460 8.41 24.09 10.39
C ALA A 460 7.15 24.45 9.61
N PHE A 461 7.00 25.73 9.30
CA PHE A 461 6.05 26.22 8.32
C PHE A 461 6.80 26.60 7.05
N HIS A 462 6.60 25.86 5.96
CA HIS A 462 7.20 26.16 4.65
C HIS A 462 6.55 25.34 3.55
N ASP A 463 6.52 25.87 2.32
CA ASP A 463 6.16 25.09 1.14
C ASP A 463 7.08 23.86 1.03
N PRO A 464 6.54 22.63 1.00
CA PRO A 464 7.32 21.42 0.80
C PRO A 464 8.17 21.42 -0.47
N GLY A 465 7.79 22.12 -1.54
CA GLY A 465 8.55 22.12 -2.79
C GLY A 465 8.38 20.81 -3.58
N PHE A 466 7.13 20.40 -3.77
CA PHE A 466 6.76 19.28 -4.63
C PHE A 466 7.15 19.53 -6.11
N VAL A 467 7.28 18.45 -6.89
CA VAL A 467 7.57 18.49 -8.34
C VAL A 467 6.51 19.29 -9.08
N THR A 468 5.24 19.05 -8.77
CA THR A 468 4.12 19.84 -9.29
C THR A 468 3.76 20.89 -8.25
N PRO A 469 3.96 22.19 -8.52
CA PRO A 469 3.55 23.24 -7.58
C PRO A 469 2.04 23.19 -7.36
N ALA A 470 1.61 23.08 -6.10
CA ALA A 470 0.21 22.97 -5.68
C ALA A 470 -0.62 21.98 -6.55
N PRO A 471 -0.42 20.66 -6.39
CA PRO A 471 -1.10 19.63 -7.18
C PRO A 471 -2.62 19.84 -7.33
N SER A 472 -3.16 19.47 -8.51
CA SER A 472 -4.57 19.71 -8.87
C SER A 472 -5.55 18.89 -8.01
N ALA A 473 -6.86 19.03 -8.24
CA ALA A 473 -7.89 18.25 -7.53
C ALA A 473 -7.86 16.74 -7.86
N SER A 474 -7.26 16.33 -8.98
CA SER A 474 -7.07 14.93 -9.34
C SER A 474 -5.59 14.64 -9.62
N PRO A 475 -4.72 14.81 -8.61
CA PRO A 475 -3.29 14.63 -8.80
C PRO A 475 -2.94 13.15 -8.85
N VAL A 476 -1.84 12.83 -9.52
CA VAL A 476 -1.22 11.50 -9.40
C VAL A 476 -0.20 11.53 -8.28
N ALA A 477 0.11 10.39 -7.65
CA ALA A 477 1.07 10.35 -6.55
C ALA A 477 2.43 10.98 -6.89
N ALA A 478 2.88 10.86 -8.15
CA ALA A 478 4.13 11.45 -8.63
C ALA A 478 4.18 12.99 -8.54
N ASP A 479 3.02 13.66 -8.51
CA ASP A 479 2.94 15.12 -8.33
C ASP A 479 3.47 15.56 -6.95
N PHE A 480 3.41 14.67 -5.95
CA PHE A 480 3.83 14.91 -4.57
C PHE A 480 5.29 14.54 -4.28
N LYS A 481 6.04 14.09 -5.29
CA LYS A 481 7.49 13.90 -5.12
C LYS A 481 8.14 15.23 -4.78
N ILE A 482 9.08 15.23 -3.85
CA ILE A 482 9.91 16.39 -3.55
C ILE A 482 11.11 16.48 -4.49
N THR A 483 11.62 17.69 -4.70
CA THR A 483 12.76 17.96 -5.59
C THR A 483 14.09 18.11 -4.82
N GLY A 484 15.22 18.15 -5.53
CA GLY A 484 16.53 18.38 -4.88
C GLY A 484 16.70 19.75 -4.22
N ALA A 485 15.82 20.71 -4.53
CA ALA A 485 15.76 22.03 -3.92
C ALA A 485 14.62 22.17 -2.89
N SER A 486 13.89 21.09 -2.63
CA SER A 486 12.76 21.04 -1.69
C SER A 486 13.19 21.46 -0.29
N PHE A 487 12.31 22.21 0.39
CA PHE A 487 12.50 22.47 1.81
C PHE A 487 12.34 21.20 2.63
N ALA A 488 11.46 20.27 2.24
CA ALA A 488 11.17 19.04 2.98
C ALA A 488 12.36 18.06 3.05
N ARG A 489 13.35 18.25 2.17
CA ARG A 489 14.57 17.44 2.15
C ARG A 489 15.37 17.61 3.44
N ASP A 490 15.81 16.50 4.01
CA ASP A 490 16.47 16.38 5.29
C ASP A 490 15.73 17.26 6.29
N LYS A 491 14.44 17.00 6.60
CA LYS A 491 13.64 17.76 7.60
C LYS A 491 13.00 16.95 8.70
N GLY A 492 12.92 15.64 8.55
CA GLY A 492 12.41 14.79 9.62
C GLY A 492 13.34 14.72 10.83
N ASP A 493 12.98 13.86 11.75
CA ASP A 493 13.69 13.59 12.99
C ASP A 493 15.14 13.14 12.69
N PRO A 494 16.16 13.85 13.20
CA PRO A 494 17.56 13.42 13.07
C PRO A 494 17.86 12.08 13.76
N GLY A 495 17.01 11.64 14.70
CA GLY A 495 17.10 10.34 15.35
C GLY A 495 16.37 9.21 14.62
N PHE A 496 15.70 9.50 13.49
CA PHE A 496 14.95 8.50 12.74
C PHE A 496 15.87 7.39 12.22
N VAL A 497 15.50 6.16 12.53
CA VAL A 497 16.13 4.95 11.97
C VAL A 497 15.02 4.12 11.35
N PRO A 498 15.04 3.90 10.02
CA PRO A 498 14.04 3.05 9.38
C PRO A 498 14.17 1.64 9.92
N VAL A 499 13.03 0.98 10.16
CA VAL A 499 13.06 -0.46 10.48
C VAL A 499 13.47 -1.27 9.24
N ASP A 500 13.96 -2.49 9.45
CA ASP A 500 14.36 -3.37 8.36
C ASP A 500 13.25 -3.51 7.30
N GLY A 501 13.60 -3.26 6.04
CA GLY A 501 12.67 -3.33 4.91
C GLY A 501 11.71 -2.16 4.75
N GLU A 502 11.75 -1.14 5.62
CA GLU A 502 10.93 0.07 5.46
C GLU A 502 11.28 0.85 4.20
N LYS A 503 10.25 1.17 3.41
CA LYS A 503 10.35 1.93 2.17
C LYS A 503 9.43 3.15 2.19
N ASP A 504 9.84 4.18 1.46
CA ASP A 504 9.03 5.34 1.12
C ASP A 504 7.82 4.93 0.26
N PHE A 505 6.92 5.87 -0.04
CA PHE A 505 5.72 5.61 -0.83
C PHE A 505 6.01 4.93 -2.18
N PHE A 506 7.12 5.25 -2.84
CA PHE A 506 7.48 4.73 -4.16
C PHE A 506 8.37 3.47 -4.10
N GLY A 507 8.58 2.90 -2.92
CA GLY A 507 9.38 1.70 -2.74
C GLY A 507 10.89 1.95 -2.63
N ALA A 508 11.32 3.20 -2.46
CA ALA A 508 12.71 3.57 -2.25
C ALA A 508 13.08 3.55 -0.76
N SER A 509 14.37 3.42 -0.44
CA SER A 509 14.83 3.49 0.96
C SER A 509 14.56 4.86 1.61
N ARG A 510 14.19 4.87 2.90
CA ARG A 510 13.74 6.08 3.62
C ARG A 510 14.82 7.05 4.11
N VAL A 511 16.10 6.71 4.01
CA VAL A 511 17.14 7.69 4.35
C VAL A 511 18.15 7.70 3.23
N ALA A 512 18.18 8.81 2.50
CA ALA A 512 19.19 9.15 1.51
C ALA A 512 19.80 10.50 1.88
N GLY A 513 20.96 10.48 2.53
CA GLY A 513 21.67 11.68 2.98
C GLY A 513 21.81 11.76 4.49
N GLY A 514 21.52 12.93 5.07
CA GLY A 514 21.83 13.23 6.47
C GLY A 514 20.74 12.80 7.45
N ARG A 515 19.48 12.83 7.02
CA ARG A 515 18.30 12.40 7.79
C ARG A 515 17.11 12.17 6.86
N VAL A 516 16.06 11.54 7.39
CA VAL A 516 14.81 11.29 6.64
C VAL A 516 14.16 12.60 6.16
N ASP A 517 13.60 12.58 4.96
CA ASP A 517 12.81 13.68 4.42
C ASP A 517 11.42 13.76 5.09
N ALA A 518 10.84 14.95 5.15
CA ALA A 518 9.46 15.09 5.62
C ALA A 518 8.48 14.56 4.56
N GLY A 519 7.43 13.89 5.02
CA GLY A 519 6.37 13.33 4.18
C GLY A 519 6.74 12.02 3.51
N MET A 520 5.97 11.66 2.48
CA MET A 520 5.86 10.28 1.98
C MET A 520 7.01 9.83 1.06
N HIS A 521 7.81 10.76 0.54
CA HIS A 521 8.83 10.51 -0.49
C HIS A 521 10.21 10.91 0.02
N GLU A 522 11.18 10.03 -0.20
CA GLU A 522 12.60 10.32 0.03
C GLU A 522 13.24 10.77 -1.29
N PHE A 523 13.84 11.95 -1.30
CA PHE A 523 14.56 12.44 -2.46
C PHE A 523 15.89 11.71 -2.63
N MET A 524 16.09 11.11 -3.79
CA MET A 524 17.36 10.55 -4.21
C MET A 524 17.88 11.24 -5.47
N THR A 525 19.18 11.53 -5.49
CA THR A 525 19.87 11.84 -6.75
C THR A 525 19.80 10.62 -7.69
N PRO A 526 19.97 10.80 -9.01
CA PRO A 526 20.01 9.67 -9.95
C PRO A 526 21.01 8.57 -9.56
N TRP A 527 22.17 8.95 -9.02
CA TRP A 527 23.18 8.01 -8.53
C TRP A 527 22.72 7.26 -7.27
N GLN A 528 22.13 7.95 -6.29
CA GLN A 528 21.56 7.29 -5.10
C GLN A 528 20.42 6.35 -5.48
N SER A 529 19.56 6.73 -6.42
CA SER A 529 18.45 5.89 -6.88
C SER A 529 18.94 4.64 -7.59
N TRP A 530 19.95 4.74 -8.46
CA TRP A 530 20.58 3.58 -9.09
C TRP A 530 21.23 2.65 -8.05
N ARG A 531 21.92 3.21 -7.04
CA ARG A 531 22.48 2.40 -5.95
C ARG A 531 21.38 1.74 -5.11
N ASP A 532 20.29 2.44 -4.84
CA ASP A 532 19.17 1.87 -4.06
C ASP A 532 18.50 0.71 -4.81
N SER A 533 18.28 0.85 -6.12
CA SER A 533 17.64 -0.21 -6.92
C SER A 533 18.50 -1.48 -7.05
N HIS A 534 19.82 -1.36 -7.03
CA HIS A 534 20.72 -2.51 -7.19
C HIS A 534 21.25 -3.07 -5.86
N PHE A 535 21.43 -2.21 -4.84
CA PHE A 535 22.09 -2.59 -3.58
C PHE A 535 21.26 -2.31 -2.32
N GLN A 536 20.10 -1.65 -2.46
CA GLN A 536 19.25 -1.20 -1.33
C GLN A 536 19.99 -0.29 -0.34
N LYS A 537 20.98 0.48 -0.86
CA LYS A 537 21.87 1.35 -0.08
C LYS A 537 22.11 2.65 -0.83
N PRO A 538 21.22 3.64 -0.69
CA PRO A 538 21.31 4.87 -1.47
C PRO A 538 22.61 5.62 -1.23
N ASP A 539 23.20 5.56 -0.03
CA ASP A 539 24.42 6.32 0.33
C ASP A 539 25.74 5.53 0.25
N GLY A 540 25.71 4.24 -0.06
CA GLY A 540 26.90 3.40 -0.21
C GLY A 540 27.00 2.26 0.80
N GLY A 541 28.01 1.41 0.63
CA GLY A 541 28.19 0.17 1.40
C GLY A 541 28.98 -0.88 0.61
N PRO A 542 29.19 -2.08 1.19
CA PRO A 542 29.98 -3.13 0.53
C PRO A 542 29.48 -3.41 -0.89
N GLY A 543 30.35 -3.20 -1.87
CA GLY A 543 30.07 -3.40 -3.30
C GLY A 543 29.30 -2.27 -3.99
N ALA A 544 28.75 -1.29 -3.28
CA ALA A 544 27.96 -0.19 -3.86
C ALA A 544 28.76 1.10 -4.11
N ASP A 545 30.03 1.14 -3.72
CA ASP A 545 30.86 2.33 -3.88
C ASP A 545 31.20 2.58 -5.35
N ALA A 546 31.46 3.83 -5.71
CA ALA A 546 31.71 4.27 -7.09
C ALA A 546 32.86 3.52 -7.81
N LEU A 547 33.85 3.03 -7.05
CA LEU A 547 35.01 2.29 -7.55
C LEU A 547 34.92 0.77 -7.33
N SER A 548 33.81 0.28 -6.74
CA SER A 548 33.58 -1.15 -6.61
C SER A 548 33.24 -1.77 -7.96
N ASP A 549 33.57 -3.04 -8.10
CA ASP A 549 33.31 -3.91 -9.24
C ASP A 549 32.81 -5.25 -8.63
N PRO A 550 31.50 -5.35 -8.31
CA PRO A 550 30.97 -6.49 -7.57
C PRO A 550 30.67 -7.71 -8.46
N ASP A 551 30.61 -7.55 -9.78
CA ASP A 551 30.42 -8.63 -10.74
C ASP A 551 31.73 -9.14 -11.37
N PHE A 552 32.85 -8.47 -11.07
CA PHE A 552 34.21 -8.81 -11.46
C PHE A 552 34.45 -8.75 -12.97
N ASP A 553 33.77 -7.85 -13.66
CA ASP A 553 33.92 -7.64 -15.10
C ASP A 553 34.99 -6.57 -15.46
N LEU A 554 35.65 -6.03 -14.43
CA LEU A 554 36.67 -4.97 -14.48
C LEU A 554 36.12 -3.56 -14.77
N VAL A 555 34.81 -3.35 -14.66
CA VAL A 555 34.16 -2.06 -14.80
C VAL A 555 33.63 -1.59 -13.45
N ALA A 556 34.04 -0.39 -13.04
CA ALA A 556 33.60 0.16 -11.77
C ALA A 556 32.15 0.68 -11.86
N ASN A 557 31.39 0.55 -10.77
CA ASN A 557 29.99 0.98 -10.65
C ASN A 557 29.69 2.39 -11.21
N LEU A 558 30.57 3.37 -11.02
CA LEU A 558 30.34 4.72 -11.57
C LEU A 558 30.40 4.74 -13.10
N ILE A 559 31.30 3.95 -13.70
CA ILE A 559 31.31 3.75 -15.14
C ILE A 559 30.04 3.00 -15.53
N GLU A 560 29.68 1.93 -14.83
CA GLU A 560 28.48 1.17 -15.16
C GLU A 560 27.21 2.01 -15.17
N PHE A 561 26.96 2.78 -14.11
CA PHE A 561 25.87 3.75 -14.06
C PHE A 561 25.93 4.73 -15.24
N SER A 562 27.12 5.28 -15.51
CA SER A 562 27.30 6.23 -16.61
C SER A 562 26.99 5.65 -18.00
N GLN A 563 27.16 4.33 -18.15
CA GLN A 563 26.97 3.59 -19.39
C GLN A 563 25.61 2.87 -19.48
N GLY A 564 24.84 2.84 -18.40
CA GLY A 564 23.54 2.14 -18.31
C GLY A 564 23.69 0.63 -18.15
N MET A 565 24.77 0.20 -17.52
CA MET A 565 25.12 -1.18 -17.22
C MET A 565 24.51 -1.63 -15.88
N HIS A 566 24.50 -2.94 -15.66
CA HIS A 566 23.96 -3.55 -14.45
C HIS A 566 25.07 -4.03 -13.51
N PRO A 567 25.20 -3.49 -12.30
CA PRO A 567 26.41 -3.68 -11.49
C PRO A 567 26.64 -5.06 -10.91
N LEU A 568 25.62 -5.92 -10.96
CA LEU A 568 25.70 -7.30 -10.49
C LEU A 568 25.68 -8.32 -11.64
N GLN A 569 25.86 -7.88 -12.89
CA GLN A 569 25.77 -8.75 -14.06
C GLN A 569 26.86 -8.39 -15.06
N PRO A 570 27.81 -9.32 -15.35
CA PRO A 570 28.91 -9.03 -16.25
C PRO A 570 28.41 -8.58 -17.62
N ASP A 571 28.60 -7.30 -17.92
CA ASP A 571 28.12 -6.69 -19.16
C ASP A 571 29.12 -5.69 -19.75
N ALA A 572 30.41 -5.82 -19.43
CA ALA A 572 31.57 -5.08 -19.94
C ALA A 572 31.62 -4.82 -21.46
N HIS A 573 30.86 -5.56 -22.28
CA HIS A 573 30.64 -5.25 -23.69
C HIS A 573 29.98 -3.87 -23.94
N LEU A 574 29.33 -3.29 -22.93
CA LEU A 574 28.75 -1.95 -22.95
C LEU A 574 29.71 -0.86 -22.46
N ALA A 575 30.86 -1.24 -21.89
CA ALA A 575 31.86 -0.30 -21.39
C ALA A 575 32.49 0.54 -22.51
N PRO A 576 33.09 1.69 -22.19
CA PRO A 576 33.81 2.49 -23.18
C PRO A 576 34.90 1.67 -23.85
N PHE A 577 34.95 1.66 -25.18
CA PHE A 577 35.92 0.88 -25.95
C PHE A 577 36.50 1.68 -27.09
N ALA A 578 37.69 1.28 -27.54
CA ALA A 578 38.36 1.85 -28.69
C ALA A 578 38.47 0.83 -29.83
N MET A 579 38.26 1.27 -31.06
CA MET A 579 38.40 0.43 -32.25
C MET A 579 39.05 1.20 -33.41
N SER A 580 39.76 0.51 -34.30
CA SER A 580 40.27 1.12 -35.52
C SER A 580 39.19 1.17 -36.60
N GLN A 581 38.95 2.35 -37.16
CA GLN A 581 37.97 2.56 -38.22
C GLN A 581 38.42 3.67 -39.17
N GLY A 582 38.60 3.35 -40.46
CA GLY A 582 38.85 4.35 -41.50
C GLY A 582 40.08 5.23 -41.26
N GLY A 583 41.18 4.68 -40.75
CA GLY A 583 42.41 5.43 -40.44
C GLY A 583 42.39 6.21 -39.12
N HIS A 584 41.32 6.04 -38.33
CA HIS A 584 41.16 6.66 -37.02
C HIS A 584 41.05 5.61 -35.92
N LEU A 585 41.46 5.96 -34.71
CA LEU A 585 41.05 5.32 -33.47
C LEU A 585 39.71 5.94 -33.07
N ARG A 586 38.64 5.17 -33.18
CA ARG A 586 37.32 5.54 -32.67
C ARG A 586 37.21 5.14 -31.21
N PHE A 587 37.04 6.09 -30.31
CA PHE A 587 36.70 5.84 -28.91
C PHE A 587 35.21 6.04 -28.70
N GLN A 588 34.49 4.96 -28.42
CA GLN A 588 33.03 4.93 -28.28
C GLN A 588 32.62 4.67 -26.83
N TYR A 589 31.55 5.32 -26.40
CA TYR A 589 30.99 5.23 -25.07
C TYR A 589 29.52 5.69 -25.08
N ARG A 590 28.88 5.66 -23.91
CA ARG A 590 27.48 6.05 -23.69
C ARG A 590 27.37 7.15 -22.64
N LYS A 591 26.29 7.91 -22.72
CA LYS A 591 25.88 8.90 -21.72
C LYS A 591 24.49 8.56 -21.20
N ALA A 592 24.38 7.40 -20.55
CA ALA A 592 23.09 6.84 -20.15
C ALA A 592 22.54 7.49 -18.87
N ALA A 593 23.41 8.03 -18.01
CA ALA A 593 23.01 8.61 -16.74
C ALA A 593 22.87 10.15 -16.81
N PRO A 594 21.78 10.71 -16.26
CA PRO A 594 21.61 12.15 -16.16
C PRO A 594 22.51 12.74 -15.06
N GLY A 595 22.88 14.01 -15.20
CA GLY A 595 23.61 14.78 -14.18
C GLY A 595 25.11 14.48 -14.07
N LEU A 596 25.64 13.54 -14.85
CA LEU A 596 27.08 13.26 -14.90
C LEU A 596 27.81 14.22 -15.86
N THR A 597 29.05 14.57 -15.49
CA THR A 597 29.99 15.23 -16.40
C THR A 597 30.90 14.20 -17.04
N TYR A 598 30.99 14.21 -18.38
CA TYR A 598 31.81 13.28 -19.16
C TYR A 598 32.96 14.02 -19.84
N GLN A 599 34.18 13.52 -19.66
CA GLN A 599 35.38 14.09 -20.27
C GLN A 599 36.21 12.99 -20.94
N VAL A 600 36.39 13.09 -22.25
CA VAL A 600 37.35 12.25 -22.96
C VAL A 600 38.72 12.90 -22.85
N ARG A 601 39.70 12.15 -22.37
CA ARG A 601 41.09 12.62 -22.24
C ARG A 601 42.02 11.75 -23.05
N VAL A 602 43.09 12.38 -23.52
CA VAL A 602 44.11 11.73 -24.35
C VAL A 602 45.49 11.91 -23.75
N SER A 603 46.38 10.96 -23.97
CA SER A 603 47.79 11.04 -23.59
C SER A 603 48.63 10.18 -24.53
N THR A 604 49.91 10.53 -24.70
CA THR A 604 50.89 9.64 -25.33
C THR A 604 51.63 8.75 -24.31
N ASP A 605 51.35 8.95 -23.02
CA ASP A 605 51.95 8.27 -21.88
C ASP A 605 50.87 7.69 -20.95
N LEU A 606 50.75 6.36 -20.92
CA LEU A 606 49.75 5.63 -20.11
C LEU A 606 49.99 5.75 -18.59
N PRO A 607 51.23 5.63 -18.06
CA PRO A 607 51.55 5.87 -16.65
C PRO A 607 51.06 7.21 -16.08
N GLY A 608 50.77 8.21 -16.93
CA GLY A 608 50.27 9.51 -16.50
C GLY A 608 51.33 10.39 -15.88
N THR A 609 52.61 10.20 -16.23
CA THR A 609 53.68 11.12 -15.83
C THR A 609 53.57 12.47 -16.56
N SER A 610 52.81 12.50 -17.66
CA SER A 610 52.37 13.71 -18.37
C SER A 610 50.89 14.00 -18.12
N PRO A 611 50.44 15.28 -18.16
CA PRO A 611 49.03 15.65 -18.05
C PRO A 611 48.20 14.96 -19.15
N TRP A 612 47.00 14.53 -18.81
CA TRP A 612 46.01 14.04 -19.78
C TRP A 612 45.09 15.21 -20.18
N PRO A 613 45.38 15.96 -21.26
CA PRO A 613 44.51 17.04 -21.71
C PRO A 613 43.14 16.51 -22.15
N LEU A 614 42.16 17.42 -22.19
CA LEU A 614 40.87 17.15 -22.83
C LEU A 614 41.10 16.87 -24.31
N ALA A 615 40.38 15.88 -24.83
CA ALA A 615 40.37 15.55 -26.25
C ALA A 615 39.92 16.77 -27.09
N SER A 616 40.75 17.18 -28.04
CA SER A 616 40.37 18.15 -29.07
C SER A 616 39.52 17.51 -30.16
N GLY A 617 38.61 18.28 -30.77
CA GLY A 617 37.75 17.82 -31.87
C GLY A 617 36.28 17.66 -31.48
N PRO A 618 35.39 17.43 -32.47
CA PRO A 618 33.97 17.26 -32.22
C PRO A 618 33.68 15.90 -31.57
N GLU A 619 32.67 15.90 -30.71
CA GLU A 619 32.02 14.67 -30.26
C GLU A 619 30.87 14.34 -31.19
N MET A 620 30.80 13.09 -31.62
CA MET A 620 29.73 12.59 -32.47
C MET A 620 28.76 11.76 -31.63
N ASN A 621 27.51 11.69 -32.09
CA ASN A 621 26.48 10.82 -31.51
C ASN A 621 25.56 10.28 -32.61
N ASP A 622 24.88 9.19 -32.32
CA ASP A 622 23.94 8.52 -33.22
C ASP A 622 22.47 8.90 -32.97
N GLY A 623 22.21 9.76 -31.99
CA GLY A 623 20.86 10.08 -31.52
C GLY A 623 20.17 8.93 -30.77
N ALA A 624 20.81 7.77 -30.62
CA ALA A 624 20.31 6.56 -29.96
C ALA A 624 21.09 6.21 -28.67
N GLY A 625 21.95 7.12 -28.19
CA GLY A 625 22.63 7.02 -26.91
C GLY A 625 24.11 6.65 -26.98
N ALA A 626 24.64 6.35 -28.18
CA ALA A 626 26.08 6.16 -28.38
C ALA A 626 26.77 7.48 -28.75
N TYR A 627 27.93 7.70 -28.14
CA TYR A 627 28.81 8.84 -28.37
C TYR A 627 30.19 8.34 -28.76
N TRP A 628 30.88 9.06 -29.63
CA TRP A 628 32.26 8.72 -29.98
C TRP A 628 33.09 9.92 -30.40
N ARG A 629 34.41 9.73 -30.37
CA ARG A 629 35.41 10.64 -30.91
C ARG A 629 36.38 9.84 -31.76
N ASP A 630 36.74 10.39 -32.92
CA ASP A 630 37.71 9.80 -33.84
C ASP A 630 39.04 10.55 -33.71
N PHE A 631 40.12 9.80 -33.51
CA PHE A 631 41.48 10.32 -33.40
C PHE A 631 42.35 9.78 -34.55
N PRO A 632 43.14 10.62 -35.25
CA PRO A 632 44.02 10.13 -36.31
C PRO A 632 45.01 9.08 -35.79
N LEU A 633 45.28 8.05 -36.60
CA LEU A 633 46.36 7.09 -36.35
C LEU A 633 47.60 7.51 -37.16
N ASP A 634 48.39 8.45 -36.64
CA ASP A 634 49.53 9.08 -37.33
C ASP A 634 50.92 8.59 -36.88
N GLY A 635 50.98 7.47 -36.16
CA GLY A 635 52.23 6.72 -35.89
C GLY A 635 52.77 6.85 -34.46
N ASP A 636 52.25 7.80 -33.66
CA ASP A 636 52.54 7.90 -32.24
C ASP A 636 51.62 7.01 -31.38
N ARG A 637 52.07 6.66 -30.17
CA ARG A 637 51.20 5.97 -29.20
C ARG A 637 50.13 6.94 -28.69
N LEU A 638 48.88 6.54 -28.78
CA LEU A 638 47.74 7.29 -28.28
C LEU A 638 46.96 6.45 -27.27
N PHE A 639 46.79 6.98 -26.07
CA PHE A 639 45.92 6.45 -25.03
C PHE A 639 44.72 7.38 -24.86
N VAL A 640 43.54 6.79 -24.70
CA VAL A 640 42.28 7.51 -24.54
C VAL A 640 41.58 6.95 -23.31
N LYS A 641 40.97 7.81 -22.52
CA LYS A 641 40.11 7.40 -21.40
C LYS A 641 38.87 8.27 -21.31
N LEU A 642 37.83 7.72 -20.71
CA LEU A 642 36.66 8.46 -20.27
C LEU A 642 36.81 8.76 -18.77
N GLU A 643 36.70 10.02 -18.39
CA GLU A 643 36.49 10.42 -17.01
C GLU A 643 35.04 10.82 -16.80
N VAL A 644 34.45 10.32 -15.72
CA VAL A 644 33.08 10.56 -15.33
C VAL A 644 33.07 11.15 -13.93
N PHE A 645 32.35 12.25 -13.74
CA PHE A 645 32.25 12.94 -12.46
C PHE A 645 30.79 12.99 -12.01
N LEU A 646 30.57 12.62 -10.75
CA LEU A 646 29.33 12.90 -10.04
C LEU A 646 29.21 14.42 -9.81
N PRO A 647 27.99 14.97 -9.80
CA PRO A 647 27.73 16.40 -9.61
C PRO A 647 28.10 16.92 -8.21
#